data_AF-A0A7C6FWK6-F1
#
_entry.id   AF-A0A7C6FWK6-F1
#
_cell.length_a   1.000
_cell.length_b   1.000
_cell.length_c   1.000
_cell.angle_alpha   90.00
_cell.angle_beta   90.00
_cell.angle_gamma   90.00
#
_symmetry.space_group_name_H-M   'P 1'
#
loop_
_entity.id
_entity.type
_entity.pdbx_description
1 polymer ?
#
loop_
_entity_poly.entity_id
_entity_poly.type
_entity_poly.pdbx_seq_one_letter_code
_entity_poly.pdbx_strand_id
1 'polypeptide(L)'
;MINNNQPVNLGNAFPPVPEEAEKTMRSSLAQLQKRRRVYPKRKFALIAATVLITVSLTAIAAFHSQVAELFGKLFGKETQQWIEGGVVDPDGKSFTLAGATFTIDECVYRDRGLYFLGSVRADADAKVVILPPDWDKQAPFGYDIYGAGPEAEIVPEGAKSYEQVAAEAKKELAVACIGIDKLASQDNVLLAPECYGTTIYPIKDGSLRFALEVEDGSLIMPADKYQVQMYCRVGEHTDTWDMTVRPTIEIATEQLVEPAASTQTDVSEVKEEPVQDKPEEKAESVVSVQTVPVAQKEQARETVASNQTEEPVVRKEQAKEEPKSVETNQQQASQAKDDKEQKKDAPAVKEEPTPENMPVYRAKKWEFIEKIDLALFNQSEVLKDDRRVQRNETFRSVSYQDGGSLEMSDGCIDYHETKGEWNYSGEDNYGKPVDNYGPKETVANQVADLGDWAYFGWPGTYEQLPLEKTSLTYLTLDEAKAQAEAMLKELGLKDFVNTYAIDLGVDRIHALGEDLKACERAGKYSTNCPMEYDLATVEDEGFYLYYEQPLFNKTELSANASFYVTKKGIVKVGVRRHYEPGDIIETPETFVSSESVIERLPQDMASAKYPDKVTEIIDTSLCYYPLADKKGVKLIPVWHIEFNGSENNHYWAAYDAVTGKFVDGNF
;
A
#
# COMPACT_ATOMS: atom_id res chain seq x y z
N MET A 1 -41.63 24.11 -59.31
CA MET A 1 -41.33 23.74 -60.70
C MET A 1 -40.25 24.67 -61.21
N ILE A 2 -39.07 24.15 -61.53
CA ILE A 2 -38.35 24.34 -62.79
C ILE A 2 -37.11 23.46 -62.68
N ASN A 3 -36.96 22.64 -63.69
CA ASN A 3 -35.93 21.65 -63.89
C ASN A 3 -34.84 22.28 -64.77
N ASN A 4 -33.59 21.89 -64.52
CA ASN A 4 -32.48 21.75 -65.46
C ASN A 4 -31.92 22.95 -66.26
N ASN A 5 -30.62 23.14 -66.00
CA ASN A 5 -29.55 23.15 -67.01
C ASN A 5 -29.62 24.16 -68.15
N GLN A 6 -28.88 25.26 -67.98
CA GLN A 6 -27.88 25.62 -68.99
C GLN A 6 -26.51 25.79 -68.32
N PRO A 7 -25.45 25.12 -68.79
CA PRO A 7 -24.08 25.44 -68.38
C PRO A 7 -23.75 26.86 -68.86
N VAL A 8 -23.22 27.69 -67.96
CA VAL A 8 -22.58 28.95 -68.33
C VAL A 8 -21.37 28.62 -69.19
N ASN A 9 -21.37 29.09 -70.44
CA ASN A 9 -20.23 28.97 -71.33
C ASN A 9 -19.11 29.92 -70.86
N LEU A 10 -18.15 29.40 -70.09
CA LEU A 10 -16.98 30.13 -69.60
C LEU A 10 -15.88 30.31 -70.68
N GLY A 11 -16.12 29.90 -71.93
CA GLY A 11 -15.13 29.92 -73.01
C GLY A 11 -14.59 31.29 -73.41
N ASN A 12 -15.17 32.38 -72.89
CA ASN A 12 -14.73 33.77 -73.15
C ASN A 12 -14.23 34.51 -71.88
N ALA A 13 -14.04 33.83 -70.74
CA ALA A 13 -13.72 34.49 -69.48
C ALA A 13 -12.21 34.80 -69.29
N PHE A 14 -11.32 34.27 -70.13
CA PHE A 14 -9.88 34.52 -70.05
C PHE A 14 -9.28 34.75 -71.45
N PRO A 15 -8.38 35.73 -71.63
CA PRO A 15 -7.65 35.89 -72.88
C PRO A 15 -6.79 34.63 -73.16
N PRO A 16 -6.56 34.27 -74.43
CA PRO A 16 -5.70 33.15 -74.79
C PRO A 16 -4.29 33.36 -74.21
N VAL A 17 -3.71 32.29 -73.66
CA VAL A 17 -2.37 32.30 -73.09
C VAL A 17 -1.38 32.82 -74.15
N PRO A 18 -0.57 33.85 -73.88
CA PRO A 18 0.40 34.36 -74.84
C PRO A 18 1.34 33.25 -75.33
N GLU A 19 1.63 33.17 -76.64
CA GLU A 19 2.47 32.11 -77.21
C GLU A 19 3.86 32.00 -76.54
N GLU A 20 4.40 33.12 -76.08
CA GLU A 20 5.64 33.19 -75.28
C GLU A 20 5.53 32.40 -73.95
N ALA A 21 4.38 32.47 -73.28
CA ALA A 21 4.12 31.73 -72.06
C ALA A 21 3.93 30.23 -72.33
N GLU A 22 3.28 29.86 -73.44
CA GLU A 22 3.13 28.45 -73.83
C GLU A 22 4.47 27.83 -74.24
N LYS A 23 5.31 28.58 -74.97
CA LYS A 23 6.66 28.17 -75.35
C LYS A 23 7.58 28.02 -74.12
N THR A 24 7.45 28.92 -73.15
CA THR A 24 8.18 28.85 -71.87
C THR A 24 7.73 27.65 -71.04
N MET A 25 6.43 27.39 -70.96
CA MET A 25 5.87 26.21 -70.29
C MET A 25 6.33 24.90 -70.95
N ARG A 26 6.25 24.78 -72.28
CA ARG A 26 6.72 23.59 -73.01
C ARG A 26 8.23 23.36 -72.86
N SER A 27 9.03 24.42 -72.87
CA SER A 27 10.48 24.32 -72.64
C SER A 27 10.81 23.90 -71.20
N SER A 28 10.05 24.39 -70.22
CA SER A 28 10.18 24.04 -68.81
C SER A 28 9.75 22.59 -68.56
N LEU A 29 8.67 22.13 -69.20
CA LEU A 29 8.21 20.74 -69.15
C LEU A 29 9.23 19.78 -69.79
N ALA A 30 9.82 20.17 -70.92
CA ALA A 30 10.87 19.39 -71.59
C ALA A 30 12.18 19.36 -70.76
N GLN A 31 12.52 20.44 -70.05
CA GLN A 31 13.65 20.47 -69.11
C GLN A 31 13.39 19.63 -67.85
N LEU A 32 12.15 19.61 -67.33
CA LEU A 32 11.75 18.76 -66.20
C LEU A 32 11.77 17.27 -66.59
N GLN A 33 11.34 16.92 -67.81
CA GLN A 33 11.44 15.54 -68.33
C GLN A 33 12.90 15.11 -68.57
N LYS A 34 13.79 16.02 -69.01
CA LYS A 34 15.23 15.75 -69.17
C LYS A 34 16.01 15.70 -67.85
N ARG A 35 15.47 16.27 -66.76
CA ARG A 35 16.07 16.23 -65.40
C ARG A 35 15.53 15.10 -64.53
N ARG A 36 15.14 13.97 -65.13
CA ARG A 36 14.95 12.73 -64.38
C ARG A 36 16.33 12.20 -63.94
N ARG A 37 16.89 12.77 -62.87
CA ARG A 37 18.00 12.15 -62.14
C ARG A 37 17.49 10.80 -61.65
N VAL A 38 18.01 9.74 -62.24
CA VAL A 38 17.84 8.38 -61.73
C VAL A 38 18.64 8.31 -60.44
N TYR A 39 17.99 8.63 -59.31
CA TYR A 39 18.51 8.23 -58.01
C TYR A 39 18.41 6.70 -57.94
N PRO A 40 19.49 5.99 -57.59
CA PRO A 40 19.46 4.54 -57.57
C PRO A 40 18.39 4.09 -56.55
N LYS A 41 17.35 3.41 -57.03
CA LYS A 41 16.22 2.90 -56.23
C LYS A 41 16.66 2.16 -54.96
N ARG A 42 17.88 1.61 -54.96
CA ARG A 42 18.51 0.96 -53.81
C ARG A 42 18.75 1.91 -52.63
N LYS A 43 19.09 3.19 -52.82
CA LYS A 43 19.35 4.12 -51.70
C LYS A 43 18.06 4.62 -51.04
N PHE A 44 17.01 4.86 -51.82
CA PHE A 44 15.69 5.20 -51.26
C PHE A 44 14.99 3.99 -50.63
N ALA A 45 15.12 2.80 -51.21
CA ALA A 45 14.62 1.57 -50.58
C ALA A 45 15.40 1.25 -49.31
N LEU A 46 16.72 1.50 -49.26
CA LEU A 46 17.51 1.34 -48.04
C LEU A 46 17.11 2.37 -46.99
N ILE A 47 16.98 3.67 -47.33
CA ILE A 47 16.54 4.69 -46.37
C ILE A 47 15.11 4.42 -45.91
N ALA A 48 14.19 4.07 -46.81
CA ALA A 48 12.82 3.74 -46.44
C ALA A 48 12.74 2.44 -45.63
N ALA A 49 13.56 1.42 -45.92
CA ALA A 49 13.66 0.22 -45.11
C ALA A 49 14.35 0.50 -43.76
N THR A 50 15.35 1.37 -43.70
CA THR A 50 15.97 1.79 -42.44
C THR A 50 14.99 2.59 -41.62
N VAL A 51 14.22 3.51 -42.22
CA VAL A 51 13.14 4.27 -41.56
C VAL A 51 11.99 3.35 -41.15
N LEU A 52 11.57 2.39 -41.97
CA LEU A 52 10.57 1.38 -41.59
C LEU A 52 11.11 0.47 -40.49
N ILE A 53 12.37 0.06 -40.53
CA ILE A 53 12.99 -0.75 -39.48
C ILE A 53 13.14 0.07 -38.20
N THR A 54 13.56 1.35 -38.25
CA THR A 54 13.63 2.19 -37.04
C THR A 54 12.25 2.54 -36.51
N VAL A 55 11.25 2.82 -37.36
CA VAL A 55 9.85 3.08 -36.95
C VAL A 55 9.20 1.81 -36.43
N SER A 56 9.46 0.64 -37.04
CA SER A 56 9.00 -0.65 -36.52
C SER A 56 9.73 -1.05 -35.24
N LEU A 57 11.01 -0.74 -35.06
CA LEU A 57 11.75 -1.01 -33.81
C LEU A 57 11.32 -0.07 -32.68
N THR A 58 11.03 1.21 -32.97
CA THR A 58 10.45 2.14 -31.98
C THR A 58 8.99 1.79 -31.68
N ALA A 59 8.21 1.30 -32.65
CA ALA A 59 6.88 0.79 -32.40
C ALA A 59 6.88 -0.54 -31.63
N ILE A 60 7.77 -1.49 -31.95
CA ILE A 60 7.86 -2.79 -31.24
C ILE A 60 8.30 -2.58 -29.78
N ALA A 61 9.21 -1.65 -29.50
CA ALA A 61 9.55 -1.25 -28.14
C ALA A 61 8.39 -0.55 -27.39
N ALA A 62 7.47 0.10 -28.12
CA ALA A 62 6.26 0.68 -27.55
C ALA A 62 5.10 -0.33 -27.39
N PHE A 63 5.19 -1.53 -27.97
CA PHE A 63 4.13 -2.56 -27.93
C PHE A 63 4.49 -3.82 -27.11
N HIS A 64 5.72 -3.95 -26.63
CA HIS A 64 6.11 -5.08 -25.77
C HIS A 64 6.97 -4.59 -24.60
N SER A 65 6.30 -4.27 -23.50
CA SER A 65 6.95 -3.87 -22.25
C SER A 65 7.70 -5.06 -21.64
N GLN A 66 9.01 -4.89 -21.40
CA GLN A 66 9.83 -5.87 -20.72
C GLN A 66 9.45 -5.99 -19.23
N VAL A 67 9.01 -4.89 -18.63
CA VAL A 67 8.44 -4.88 -17.27
C VAL A 67 7.21 -5.77 -17.23
N ALA A 68 6.25 -5.58 -18.15
CA ALA A 68 5.04 -6.39 -18.20
C ALA A 68 5.34 -7.88 -18.39
N GLU A 69 6.28 -8.24 -19.27
CA GLU A 69 6.67 -9.63 -19.47
C GLU A 69 7.27 -10.26 -18.19
N LEU A 70 8.16 -9.53 -17.49
CA LEU A 70 8.77 -10.03 -16.26
C LEU A 70 7.74 -10.18 -15.14
N PHE A 71 6.95 -9.14 -14.87
CA PHE A 71 5.89 -9.18 -13.87
C PHE A 71 4.82 -10.23 -14.22
N GLY A 72 4.60 -10.46 -15.51
CA GLY A 72 3.78 -11.57 -16.01
C GLY A 72 4.28 -12.95 -15.62
N LYS A 73 5.60 -13.14 -15.62
CA LYS A 73 6.24 -14.39 -15.19
C LYS A 73 6.19 -14.55 -13.67
N LEU A 74 6.36 -13.46 -12.94
CA LEU A 74 6.37 -13.46 -11.47
C LEU A 74 4.96 -13.64 -10.88
N PHE A 75 3.95 -12.96 -11.44
CA PHE A 75 2.62 -12.82 -10.85
C PHE A 75 1.47 -13.32 -11.74
N GLY A 76 1.78 -13.80 -12.95
CA GLY A 76 0.79 -14.38 -13.86
C GLY A 76 0.38 -13.45 -15.02
N LYS A 77 -0.33 -14.04 -15.99
CA LYS A 77 -0.69 -13.37 -17.25
C LYS A 77 -1.64 -12.18 -17.08
N GLU A 78 -2.43 -12.16 -16.02
CA GLU A 78 -3.35 -11.05 -15.73
C GLU A 78 -2.54 -9.80 -15.39
N THR A 79 -1.53 -9.92 -14.52
CA THR A 79 -0.58 -8.85 -14.21
C THR A 79 0.16 -8.37 -15.45
N GLN A 80 0.56 -9.27 -16.34
CA GLN A 80 1.18 -8.89 -17.62
C GLN A 80 0.26 -7.97 -18.43
N GLN A 81 -0.97 -8.40 -18.68
CA GLN A 81 -1.93 -7.65 -19.49
C GLN A 81 -2.30 -6.31 -18.85
N TRP A 82 -2.36 -6.26 -17.52
CA TRP A 82 -2.63 -5.04 -16.78
C TRP A 82 -1.49 -4.01 -16.92
N ILE A 83 -0.23 -4.43 -16.76
CA ILE A 83 0.94 -3.54 -16.94
C ILE A 83 1.10 -3.11 -18.41
N GLU A 84 0.77 -3.96 -19.38
CA GLU A 84 0.76 -3.61 -20.81
C GLU A 84 -0.17 -2.40 -21.12
N GLY A 85 -1.16 -2.13 -20.27
CA GLY A 85 -2.02 -0.93 -20.36
C GLY A 85 -1.39 0.35 -19.79
N GLY A 86 -0.17 0.31 -19.27
CA GLY A 86 0.52 1.45 -18.66
C GLY A 86 1.25 2.35 -19.64
N VAL A 87 1.71 3.50 -19.15
CA VAL A 87 2.58 4.43 -19.88
C VAL A 87 4.03 4.02 -19.68
N VAL A 88 4.73 3.70 -20.77
CA VAL A 88 6.12 3.24 -20.74
C VAL A 88 7.10 4.43 -20.86
N ASP A 89 8.03 4.55 -19.93
CA ASP A 89 9.26 5.34 -20.04
C ASP A 89 10.42 4.40 -20.40
N PRO A 90 10.84 4.35 -21.68
CA PRO A 90 11.91 3.46 -22.14
C PRO A 90 13.31 4.04 -21.91
N ASP A 91 13.43 5.17 -21.22
CA ASP A 91 14.67 5.95 -21.21
C ASP A 91 15.73 5.30 -20.29
N GLY A 92 16.78 4.77 -20.92
CA GLY A 92 17.87 3.96 -20.36
C GLY A 92 18.82 4.71 -19.42
N LYS A 93 18.28 5.27 -18.33
CA LYS A 93 19.01 6.10 -17.37
C LYS A 93 20.00 5.23 -16.59
N SER A 94 21.26 5.66 -16.54
CA SER A 94 22.31 4.92 -15.86
C SER A 94 23.21 5.80 -15.01
N PHE A 95 23.80 5.21 -13.99
CA PHE A 95 24.82 5.82 -13.15
C PHE A 95 25.82 4.76 -12.69
N THR A 96 27.04 5.18 -12.41
CA THR A 96 28.13 4.29 -11.97
C THR A 96 28.44 4.50 -10.50
N LEU A 97 28.64 3.42 -9.77
CA LEU A 97 29.00 3.40 -8.35
C LEU A 97 30.02 2.28 -8.07
N ALA A 98 31.18 2.66 -7.52
CA ALA A 98 32.26 1.75 -7.12
C ALA A 98 32.60 0.65 -8.13
N GLY A 99 32.64 0.99 -9.43
CA GLY A 99 32.99 0.06 -10.50
C GLY A 99 31.84 -0.82 -11.00
N ALA A 100 30.60 -0.49 -10.63
CA ALA A 100 29.40 -1.07 -11.23
C ALA A 100 28.50 0.03 -11.82
N THR A 101 27.92 -0.25 -12.98
CA THR A 101 26.92 0.60 -13.61
C THR A 101 25.52 0.02 -13.39
N PHE A 102 24.66 0.84 -12.80
CA PHE A 102 23.24 0.59 -12.63
C PHE A 102 22.51 1.24 -13.80
N THR A 103 21.60 0.50 -14.43
CA THR A 103 20.79 0.98 -15.56
C THR A 103 19.32 0.68 -15.28
N ILE A 104 18.46 1.68 -15.40
CA ILE A 104 17.02 1.50 -15.52
C ILE A 104 16.74 1.24 -17.00
N ASP A 105 16.37 0.01 -17.31
CA ASP A 105 16.15 -0.46 -18.68
C ASP A 105 14.77 -0.02 -19.19
N GLU A 106 13.76 -0.03 -18.31
CA GLU A 106 12.38 0.37 -18.61
C GLU A 106 11.63 0.72 -17.30
N CYS A 107 10.73 1.69 -17.37
CA CYS A 107 9.77 1.98 -16.31
C CYS A 107 8.35 2.05 -16.90
N VAL A 108 7.36 1.50 -16.19
CA VAL A 108 5.95 1.61 -16.54
C VAL A 108 5.20 2.31 -15.42
N TYR A 109 4.42 3.33 -15.77
CA TYR A 109 3.45 3.95 -14.91
C TYR A 109 2.05 3.42 -15.23
N ARG A 110 1.35 2.88 -14.24
CA ARG A 110 -0.01 2.33 -14.40
C ARG A 110 -0.78 2.54 -13.11
N ASP A 111 -1.96 3.17 -13.20
CA ASP A 111 -2.90 3.38 -12.08
C ASP A 111 -2.18 3.75 -10.77
N ARG A 112 -1.32 4.79 -10.82
CA ARG A 112 -0.55 5.31 -9.68
C ARG A 112 0.60 4.42 -9.17
N GLY A 113 0.80 3.23 -9.72
CA GLY A 113 2.00 2.44 -9.50
C GLY A 113 3.17 2.82 -10.41
N LEU A 114 4.40 2.56 -9.95
CA LEU A 114 5.62 2.64 -10.76
C LEU A 114 6.34 1.29 -10.76
N TYR A 115 6.58 0.75 -11.95
CA TYR A 115 7.16 -0.57 -12.16
C TYR A 115 8.46 -0.44 -12.93
N PHE A 116 9.58 -0.85 -12.35
CA PHE A 116 10.90 -0.69 -12.93
C PHE A 116 11.50 -2.04 -13.29
N LEU A 117 12.20 -2.07 -14.41
CA LEU A 117 13.14 -3.11 -14.77
C LEU A 117 14.52 -2.47 -14.96
N GLY A 118 15.56 -3.12 -14.45
CA GLY A 118 16.91 -2.66 -14.70
C GLY A 118 17.97 -3.73 -14.54
N SER A 119 19.21 -3.29 -14.69
CA SER A 119 20.38 -4.15 -14.61
C SER A 119 21.56 -3.49 -13.90
N VAL A 120 22.38 -4.31 -13.23
CA VAL A 120 23.65 -3.90 -12.62
C VAL A 120 24.78 -4.67 -13.28
N ARG A 121 25.75 -3.98 -13.84
CA ARG A 121 26.92 -4.58 -14.52
C ARG A 121 28.21 -4.06 -13.92
N ALA A 122 29.19 -4.93 -13.74
CA ALA A 122 30.55 -4.47 -13.45
C ALA A 122 31.09 -3.72 -14.66
N ASP A 123 31.75 -2.59 -14.45
CA ASP A 123 32.40 -1.87 -15.54
C ASP A 123 33.53 -2.74 -16.12
N ALA A 124 33.82 -2.58 -17.42
CA ALA A 124 34.79 -3.43 -18.12
C ALA A 124 36.18 -3.44 -17.43
N ASP A 125 36.60 -2.28 -16.91
CA ASP A 125 37.89 -2.09 -16.24
C ASP A 125 37.82 -2.28 -14.71
N ALA A 126 36.63 -2.59 -14.17
CA ALA A 126 36.45 -2.74 -12.74
C ALA A 126 37.09 -4.04 -12.22
N LYS A 127 37.71 -3.94 -11.04
CA LYS A 127 38.32 -5.06 -10.32
C LYS A 127 37.34 -5.79 -9.42
N VAL A 128 36.05 -5.75 -9.73
CA VAL A 128 35.01 -6.40 -8.93
C VAL A 128 34.23 -7.44 -9.73
N VAL A 129 33.74 -8.45 -9.01
CA VAL A 129 32.69 -9.37 -9.42
C VAL A 129 31.47 -9.05 -8.55
N ILE A 130 30.33 -8.80 -9.20
CA ILE A 130 29.11 -8.38 -8.50
C ILE A 130 28.38 -9.62 -7.98
N LEU A 131 28.07 -9.61 -6.68
CA LEU A 131 27.28 -10.60 -5.98
C LEU A 131 25.88 -10.00 -5.69
N PRO A 132 24.78 -10.74 -5.88
CA PRO A 132 23.47 -10.29 -5.43
C PRO A 132 23.44 -10.08 -3.89
N PRO A 133 22.57 -9.20 -3.38
CA PRO A 133 22.36 -9.09 -1.94
C PRO A 133 21.79 -10.39 -1.39
N ASP A 134 22.14 -10.71 -0.14
CA ASP A 134 21.68 -11.90 0.60
C ASP A 134 22.16 -13.25 0.04
N TRP A 135 23.06 -13.24 -0.95
CA TRP A 135 23.64 -14.45 -1.54
C TRP A 135 24.98 -14.83 -0.91
N ASP A 136 25.20 -16.12 -0.71
CA ASP A 136 26.49 -16.66 -0.27
C ASP A 136 27.54 -16.54 -1.39
N LYS A 137 28.78 -16.18 -1.05
CA LYS A 137 29.92 -16.17 -1.99
C LYS A 137 30.22 -17.55 -2.61
N GLN A 138 29.74 -18.64 -2.00
CA GLN A 138 29.81 -20.00 -2.52
C GLN A 138 28.70 -20.34 -3.50
N ALA A 139 27.68 -19.47 -3.66
CA ALA A 139 26.62 -19.65 -4.63
C ALA A 139 27.18 -19.73 -6.06
N PRO A 140 26.52 -20.50 -6.95
CA PRO A 140 26.97 -20.66 -8.33
C PRO A 140 26.83 -19.34 -9.10
N PHE A 141 27.92 -18.94 -9.74
CA PHE A 141 28.01 -17.68 -10.46
C PHE A 141 27.02 -17.62 -11.64
N GLY A 142 26.13 -16.63 -11.62
CA GLY A 142 25.24 -16.34 -12.75
C GLY A 142 24.00 -17.21 -12.87
N TYR A 143 23.62 -17.94 -11.81
CA TYR A 143 22.42 -18.80 -11.78
C TYR A 143 21.47 -18.37 -10.68
N ASP A 144 20.18 -18.21 -10.99
CA ASP A 144 19.16 -17.93 -9.99
C ASP A 144 18.68 -19.22 -9.29
N ILE A 145 19.39 -19.67 -8.25
CA ILE A 145 19.07 -20.91 -7.53
C ILE A 145 17.87 -20.83 -6.58
N TYR A 146 17.46 -19.61 -6.22
CA TYR A 146 16.36 -19.39 -5.28
C TYR A 146 15.04 -19.08 -5.98
N GLY A 147 15.06 -18.86 -7.29
CA GLY A 147 13.87 -18.43 -8.03
C GLY A 147 13.40 -17.05 -7.59
N ALA A 148 14.36 -16.15 -7.32
CA ALA A 148 14.03 -14.76 -7.04
C ALA A 148 13.45 -14.07 -8.28
N GLY A 149 13.92 -14.45 -9.47
CA GLY A 149 13.33 -14.15 -10.77
C GLY A 149 12.21 -15.13 -11.15
N PRO A 150 11.95 -15.35 -12.46
CA PRO A 150 10.82 -16.16 -12.93
C PRO A 150 10.77 -17.61 -12.42
N GLU A 151 11.94 -18.25 -12.30
CA GLU A 151 12.04 -19.66 -11.91
C GLU A 151 13.44 -19.99 -11.38
N ALA A 152 13.50 -20.94 -10.43
CA ALA A 152 14.77 -21.44 -9.92
C ALA A 152 15.50 -22.27 -11.00
N GLU A 153 16.76 -21.94 -11.25
CA GLU A 153 17.58 -22.61 -12.26
C GLU A 153 18.31 -23.85 -11.73
N ILE A 154 18.38 -24.89 -12.56
CA ILE A 154 19.21 -26.07 -12.29
C ILE A 154 20.67 -25.74 -12.59
N VAL A 155 21.49 -25.84 -11.55
CA VAL A 155 22.93 -25.57 -11.63
C VAL A 155 23.65 -26.75 -12.31
N PRO A 156 24.43 -26.51 -13.40
CA PRO A 156 25.20 -27.58 -14.02
C PRO A 156 26.34 -28.04 -13.11
N GLU A 157 26.65 -29.34 -13.19
CA GLU A 157 27.77 -29.93 -12.44
C GLU A 157 29.09 -29.22 -12.81
N GLY A 158 29.81 -28.73 -11.81
CA GLY A 158 31.06 -27.99 -11.99
C GLY A 158 30.89 -26.49 -12.25
N ALA A 159 29.69 -25.92 -12.10
CA ALA A 159 29.51 -24.47 -12.06
C ALA A 159 30.42 -23.85 -10.98
N LYS A 160 31.11 -22.76 -11.34
CA LYS A 160 32.01 -22.06 -10.42
C LYS A 160 31.21 -21.21 -9.46
N SER A 161 31.69 -21.08 -8.22
CA SER A 161 31.12 -20.12 -7.28
C SER A 161 31.56 -18.68 -7.58
N TYR A 162 30.85 -17.69 -7.04
CA TYR A 162 31.27 -16.29 -7.09
C TYR A 162 32.71 -16.09 -6.56
N GLU A 163 33.06 -16.74 -5.44
CA GLU A 163 34.41 -16.70 -4.86
C GLU A 163 35.47 -17.27 -5.81
N GLN A 164 35.18 -18.39 -6.49
CA GLN A 164 36.10 -18.97 -7.46
C GLN A 164 36.29 -18.07 -8.68
N VAL A 165 35.21 -17.51 -9.22
CA VAL A 165 35.27 -16.58 -10.36
C VAL A 165 36.08 -15.33 -10.02
N ALA A 166 35.84 -14.75 -8.83
CA ALA A 166 36.59 -13.59 -8.34
C ALA A 166 38.08 -13.90 -8.17
N ALA A 167 38.41 -15.04 -7.54
CA ALA A 167 39.80 -15.46 -7.32
C ALA A 167 40.56 -15.69 -8.64
N GLU A 168 39.95 -16.38 -9.61
CA GLU A 168 40.55 -16.63 -10.92
C GLU A 168 40.75 -15.36 -11.73
N ALA A 169 39.77 -14.45 -11.69
CA ALA A 169 39.84 -13.16 -12.36
C ALA A 169 40.75 -12.15 -11.64
N LYS A 170 41.24 -12.49 -10.43
CA LYS A 170 41.96 -11.58 -9.52
C LYS A 170 41.18 -10.29 -9.26
N LYS A 171 39.87 -10.46 -9.03
CA LYS A 171 38.90 -9.41 -8.70
C LYS A 171 38.37 -9.62 -7.29
N GLU A 172 37.90 -8.55 -6.67
CA GLU A 172 37.23 -8.56 -5.38
C GLU A 172 35.74 -8.88 -5.56
N LEU A 173 35.10 -9.46 -4.54
CA LEU A 173 33.64 -9.59 -4.52
C LEU A 173 33.02 -8.32 -3.97
N ALA A 174 32.00 -7.81 -4.66
CA ALA A 174 31.22 -6.67 -4.20
C ALA A 174 29.73 -7.00 -4.27
N VAL A 175 29.03 -6.79 -3.16
CA VAL A 175 27.56 -6.88 -3.13
C VAL A 175 26.99 -5.61 -3.74
N ALA A 176 26.05 -5.76 -4.69
CA ALA A 176 25.32 -4.62 -5.25
C ALA A 176 23.85 -4.64 -4.81
N CYS A 177 23.40 -3.54 -4.20
CA CYS A 177 22.01 -3.36 -3.79
C CYS A 177 21.40 -2.17 -4.52
N ILE A 178 20.10 -2.27 -4.80
CA ILE A 178 19.28 -1.17 -5.30
C ILE A 178 17.88 -1.27 -4.70
N GLY A 179 17.27 -0.13 -4.43
CA GLY A 179 15.84 -0.01 -4.18
C GLY A 179 15.41 1.45 -4.24
N ILE A 180 14.13 1.70 -3.99
CA ILE A 180 13.57 3.05 -4.00
C ILE A 180 13.73 3.63 -2.59
N ASP A 181 14.38 4.79 -2.50
CA ASP A 181 14.52 5.54 -1.24
C ASP A 181 13.38 6.54 -1.11
N LYS A 182 13.16 7.34 -2.16
CA LYS A 182 12.08 8.33 -2.18
C LYS A 182 11.48 8.52 -3.57
N LEU A 183 10.25 8.99 -3.62
CA LEU A 183 9.54 9.35 -4.85
C LEU A 183 8.76 10.64 -4.67
N ALA A 184 8.53 11.35 -5.78
CA ALA A 184 7.66 12.51 -5.84
C ALA A 184 7.02 12.59 -7.23
N SER A 185 5.71 12.86 -7.30
CA SER A 185 5.09 13.44 -8.49
C SER A 185 5.65 14.84 -8.75
N GLN A 186 5.65 15.26 -10.02
CA GLN A 186 6.11 16.59 -10.41
C GLN A 186 5.50 17.65 -9.48
N ASP A 187 6.38 18.47 -8.93
CA ASP A 187 6.05 19.52 -7.98
C ASP A 187 5.75 19.11 -6.51
N ASN A 188 6.01 17.87 -6.09
CA ASN A 188 5.87 17.39 -4.69
C ASN A 188 7.23 17.09 -3.99
N VAL A 189 7.22 16.83 -2.67
CA VAL A 189 8.43 16.40 -1.91
C VAL A 189 8.71 14.93 -2.15
N LEU A 190 10.00 14.60 -2.26
CA LEU A 190 10.50 13.23 -2.19
C LEU A 190 10.14 12.61 -0.83
N LEU A 191 9.25 11.62 -0.84
CA LEU A 191 8.89 10.79 0.31
C LEU A 191 9.30 9.34 0.10
N ALA A 192 9.56 8.63 1.20
CA ALA A 192 9.68 7.18 1.13
C ALA A 192 8.34 6.55 0.72
N PRO A 193 8.31 5.61 -0.25
CA PRO A 193 7.11 4.83 -0.54
C PRO A 193 6.71 3.96 0.66
N GLU A 194 5.41 3.81 0.87
CA GLU A 194 4.84 2.97 1.94
C GLU A 194 4.85 1.49 1.55
N CYS A 195 4.56 1.17 0.28
CA CYS A 195 4.68 -0.17 -0.27
C CYS A 195 5.62 -0.17 -1.48
N TYR A 196 6.72 -0.92 -1.38
CA TYR A 196 7.57 -1.18 -2.54
C TYR A 196 8.17 -2.59 -2.52
N GLY A 197 8.05 -3.28 -3.65
CA GLY A 197 8.68 -4.57 -3.92
C GLY A 197 10.09 -4.39 -4.48
N THR A 198 11.02 -5.26 -4.11
CA THR A 198 12.35 -5.31 -4.70
C THR A 198 12.76 -6.75 -4.94
N THR A 199 13.14 -7.02 -6.17
CA THR A 199 13.66 -8.32 -6.59
C THR A 199 14.97 -8.08 -7.33
N ILE A 200 16.00 -8.85 -7.00
CA ILE A 200 17.30 -8.79 -7.68
C ILE A 200 17.88 -10.20 -7.80
N TYR A 201 18.30 -10.57 -9.00
CA TYR A 201 18.75 -11.92 -9.30
C TYR A 201 19.86 -11.92 -10.35
N PRO A 202 20.75 -12.93 -10.33
CA PRO A 202 21.88 -12.96 -11.24
C PRO A 202 21.50 -13.39 -12.65
N ILE A 203 22.31 -12.95 -13.61
CA ILE A 203 22.26 -13.35 -15.01
C ILE A 203 23.57 -14.06 -15.36
N LYS A 204 23.52 -15.01 -16.30
CA LYS A 204 24.66 -15.86 -16.72
C LYS A 204 25.91 -15.11 -17.17
N ASP A 205 25.77 -13.85 -17.59
CA ASP A 205 26.89 -12.98 -17.97
C ASP A 205 27.61 -12.34 -16.77
N GLY A 206 27.14 -12.60 -15.54
CA GLY A 206 27.68 -12.03 -14.32
C GLY A 206 27.06 -10.68 -13.93
N SER A 207 26.12 -10.17 -14.72
CA SER A 207 25.31 -9.03 -14.33
C SER A 207 24.18 -9.44 -13.39
N LEU A 208 23.58 -8.46 -12.74
CA LEU A 208 22.33 -8.63 -12.00
C LEU A 208 21.19 -7.99 -12.79
N ARG A 209 20.01 -8.58 -12.70
CA ARG A 209 18.75 -7.96 -13.11
C ARG A 209 17.96 -7.62 -11.85
N PHE A 210 17.31 -6.46 -11.85
CA PHE A 210 16.43 -6.08 -10.76
C PHE A 210 15.08 -5.62 -11.28
N ALA A 211 14.05 -5.87 -10.48
CA ALA A 211 12.72 -5.32 -10.63
C ALA A 211 12.33 -4.58 -9.36
N LEU A 212 11.72 -3.41 -9.51
CA LEU A 212 11.20 -2.61 -8.40
C LEU A 212 9.73 -2.33 -8.67
N GLU A 213 8.90 -2.42 -7.65
CA GLU A 213 7.49 -2.03 -7.70
C GLU A 213 7.25 -0.99 -6.62
N VAL A 214 6.49 0.06 -6.94
CA VAL A 214 5.79 0.88 -5.94
C VAL A 214 4.31 0.66 -6.18
N GLU A 215 3.61 0.16 -5.16
CA GLU A 215 2.21 -0.24 -5.30
C GLU A 215 1.25 0.96 -5.23
N ASP A 216 0.09 0.77 -5.86
CA ASP A 216 -1.10 1.62 -5.77
C ASP A 216 -1.52 1.74 -4.29
N GLY A 217 -1.59 2.96 -3.78
CA GLY A 217 -1.70 3.31 -2.35
C GLY A 217 -0.58 4.22 -1.85
N SER A 218 0.61 4.16 -2.46
CA SER A 218 1.76 4.98 -2.03
C SER A 218 1.75 6.39 -2.64
N LEU A 219 0.89 7.35 -2.26
CA LEU A 219 1.04 8.80 -2.51
C LEU A 219 1.49 9.29 -3.93
N ILE A 220 1.40 8.47 -4.99
CA ILE A 220 1.81 8.81 -6.36
C ILE A 220 0.61 9.44 -7.06
N MET A 221 0.49 10.76 -6.92
CA MET A 221 -0.49 11.52 -7.70
C MET A 221 -0.16 11.44 -9.20
N PRO A 222 -1.17 11.42 -10.10
CA PRO A 222 -0.94 11.55 -11.54
C PRO A 222 -0.13 12.81 -11.87
N ALA A 223 0.97 12.67 -12.61
CA ALA A 223 1.85 13.76 -13.02
C ALA A 223 2.55 13.48 -14.36
N ASP A 224 2.93 14.55 -15.06
CA ASP A 224 3.69 14.45 -16.33
C ASP A 224 5.11 13.92 -16.12
N LYS A 225 5.64 14.07 -14.90
CA LYS A 225 6.95 13.58 -14.48
C LYS A 225 6.94 13.09 -13.05
N TYR A 226 7.84 12.15 -12.76
CA TYR A 226 8.15 11.69 -11.40
C TYR A 226 9.63 11.86 -11.11
N GLN A 227 9.98 12.28 -9.90
CA GLN A 227 11.35 12.22 -9.40
C GLN A 227 11.47 10.98 -8.51
N VAL A 228 12.39 10.10 -8.84
CA VAL A 228 12.63 8.85 -8.11
C VAL A 228 14.06 8.89 -7.59
N GLN A 229 14.22 8.95 -6.27
CA GLN A 229 15.48 8.77 -5.59
C GLN A 229 15.63 7.29 -5.25
N MET A 230 16.67 6.66 -5.77
CA MET A 230 17.01 5.28 -5.47
C MET A 230 18.07 5.24 -4.38
N TYR A 231 18.08 4.23 -3.52
CA TYR A 231 19.25 3.91 -2.71
C TYR A 231 20.07 2.86 -3.43
N CYS A 232 21.37 3.07 -3.55
CA CYS A 232 22.27 2.15 -4.23
C CYS A 232 23.54 1.95 -3.41
N ARG A 233 24.03 0.71 -3.39
CA ARG A 233 25.27 0.33 -2.71
C ARG A 233 26.06 -0.64 -3.56
N VAL A 234 27.38 -0.49 -3.52
CA VAL A 234 28.35 -1.48 -4.00
C VAL A 234 29.48 -1.55 -2.97
N GLY A 235 29.72 -2.72 -2.37
CA GLY A 235 30.77 -2.85 -1.36
C GLY A 235 30.91 -4.25 -0.77
N GLU A 236 31.78 -4.40 0.23
CA GLU A 236 32.00 -5.67 0.92
C GLU A 236 30.75 -6.14 1.66
N HIS A 237 30.56 -7.46 1.70
CA HIS A 237 29.54 -8.13 2.51
C HIS A 237 29.91 -7.97 3.99
N THR A 238 29.25 -7.05 4.69
CA THR A 238 29.55 -6.67 6.08
C THR A 238 28.24 -6.57 6.87
N ASP A 239 28.26 -6.95 8.15
CA ASP A 239 27.07 -6.93 9.02
C ASP A 239 26.63 -5.51 9.42
N THR A 240 27.46 -4.48 9.14
CA THR A 240 27.20 -3.07 9.44
C THR A 240 27.13 -2.27 8.14
N TRP A 241 26.00 -1.60 7.91
CA TRP A 241 25.64 -1.07 6.59
C TRP A 241 25.73 0.46 6.50
N ASP A 242 26.94 1.01 6.55
CA ASP A 242 27.16 2.45 6.33
C ASP A 242 27.89 2.70 5.00
N MET A 243 27.13 3.13 3.99
CA MET A 243 27.48 4.01 2.85
C MET A 243 26.48 3.79 1.70
N THR A 244 25.50 4.69 1.59
CA THR A 244 24.43 4.66 0.57
C THR A 244 24.58 5.85 -0.36
N VAL A 245 24.70 5.62 -1.68
CA VAL A 245 24.56 6.69 -2.69
C VAL A 245 23.09 6.77 -3.10
N ARG A 246 22.57 8.00 -3.21
CA ARG A 246 21.15 8.27 -3.48
C ARG A 246 20.94 8.97 -4.83
N PRO A 247 21.14 8.30 -5.98
CA PRO A 247 20.88 8.91 -7.27
C PRO A 247 19.40 9.28 -7.39
N THR A 248 19.13 10.45 -7.97
CA THR A 248 17.77 10.89 -8.30
C THR A 248 17.62 10.89 -9.81
N ILE A 249 16.60 10.19 -10.30
CA ILE A 249 16.24 10.11 -11.72
C ILE A 249 14.88 10.76 -11.94
N GLU A 250 14.69 11.37 -13.09
CA GLU A 250 13.37 11.88 -13.51
C GLU A 250 12.74 10.90 -14.49
N ILE A 251 11.50 10.50 -14.28
CA ILE A 251 10.68 9.66 -15.17
C ILE A 251 9.67 10.56 -15.88
N ALA A 252 9.49 10.41 -17.18
CA ALA A 252 8.51 11.18 -17.95
C ALA A 252 7.32 10.29 -18.35
N THR A 253 6.10 10.81 -18.27
CA THR A 253 4.86 10.10 -18.67
C THR A 253 4.20 10.70 -19.91
N GLU A 254 4.95 11.48 -20.71
CA GLU A 254 4.41 12.15 -21.91
C GLU A 254 4.01 11.16 -23.03
N GLN A 255 2.81 10.58 -22.92
CA GLN A 255 1.95 10.17 -24.04
C GLN A 255 0.46 10.23 -23.63
N LEU A 256 -0.07 11.42 -23.34
CA LEU A 256 -1.50 11.69 -23.50
C LEU A 256 -1.73 12.23 -24.92
N VAL A 257 -1.89 11.34 -25.89
CA VAL A 257 -2.66 11.72 -27.09
C VAL A 257 -4.12 11.71 -26.64
N GLU A 258 -4.70 12.90 -26.45
CA GLU A 258 -6.15 13.04 -26.27
C GLU A 258 -6.87 12.19 -27.32
N PRO A 259 -7.88 11.37 -26.96
CA PRO A 259 -8.74 10.78 -27.97
C PRO A 259 -9.41 11.93 -28.71
N ALA A 260 -9.05 12.12 -29.98
CA ALA A 260 -9.65 13.10 -30.85
C ALA A 260 -11.17 12.99 -30.71
N ALA A 261 -11.80 14.10 -30.31
CA ALA A 261 -13.24 14.23 -30.16
C ALA A 261 -13.94 13.51 -31.31
N SER A 262 -14.68 12.45 -30.98
CA SER A 262 -15.56 11.81 -31.95
C SER A 262 -16.61 12.86 -32.32
N THR A 263 -16.48 13.40 -33.52
CA THR A 263 -17.51 14.23 -34.13
C THR A 263 -18.80 13.42 -34.16
N GLN A 264 -19.74 13.77 -33.28
CA GLN A 264 -21.14 13.42 -33.41
C GLN A 264 -21.57 13.76 -34.83
N THR A 265 -21.79 12.73 -35.63
CA THR A 265 -22.48 12.88 -36.90
C THR A 265 -23.96 12.76 -36.58
N ASP A 266 -24.59 13.92 -36.49
CA ASP A 266 -26.02 14.12 -36.45
C ASP A 266 -26.65 13.45 -37.69
N VAL A 267 -27.55 12.50 -37.47
CA VAL A 267 -28.39 11.93 -38.54
C VAL A 267 -29.83 12.00 -38.07
N SER A 268 -30.40 13.19 -38.17
CA SER A 268 -31.84 13.40 -38.31
C SER A 268 -32.30 13.06 -39.73
N GLU A 269 -33.50 12.47 -39.81
CA GLU A 269 -34.33 12.13 -40.99
C GLU A 269 -33.97 10.84 -41.77
N VAL A 270 -34.82 9.79 -41.66
CA VAL A 270 -35.78 9.37 -42.73
C VAL A 270 -36.92 8.48 -42.14
N LYS A 271 -38.14 9.03 -42.24
CA LYS A 271 -39.50 8.47 -42.44
C LYS A 271 -39.85 6.97 -42.21
N GLU A 272 -40.91 6.76 -41.41
CA GLU A 272 -41.93 5.68 -41.43
C GLU A 272 -42.54 5.48 -42.85
N GLU A 273 -43.02 4.34 -43.37
CA GLU A 273 -43.68 3.08 -42.92
C GLU A 273 -43.82 2.17 -44.21
N PRO A 274 -44.49 0.98 -44.30
CA PRO A 274 -44.91 -0.04 -43.33
C PRO A 274 -44.59 -1.52 -43.76
N VAL A 275 -45.02 -2.45 -42.89
CA VAL A 275 -44.90 -3.93 -42.87
C VAL A 275 -45.51 -4.67 -44.09
N GLN A 276 -44.89 -5.79 -44.52
CA GLN A 276 -45.60 -6.91 -45.17
C GLN A 276 -44.96 -8.31 -44.92
N ASP A 277 -45.86 -9.30 -44.91
CA ASP A 277 -45.87 -10.70 -44.41
C ASP A 277 -44.73 -11.71 -44.67
N LYS A 278 -44.69 -12.66 -43.72
CA LYS A 278 -44.08 -14.01 -43.62
C LYS A 278 -44.34 -14.94 -44.85
N PRO A 279 -43.56 -16.04 -45.06
CA PRO A 279 -43.80 -17.32 -44.37
C PRO A 279 -42.57 -18.16 -43.98
N GLU A 280 -42.84 -19.09 -43.06
CA GLU A 280 -41.98 -20.12 -42.46
C GLU A 280 -41.44 -21.16 -43.47
N GLU A 281 -40.24 -21.69 -43.21
CA GLU A 281 -39.86 -23.03 -43.66
C GLU A 281 -39.03 -23.77 -42.59
N LYS A 282 -39.29 -25.07 -42.47
CA LYS A 282 -38.90 -26.00 -41.39
C LYS A 282 -37.61 -26.77 -41.71
N ALA A 283 -36.88 -27.05 -40.62
CA ALA A 283 -36.18 -28.29 -40.22
C ALA A 283 -34.93 -28.80 -40.98
N GLU A 284 -33.81 -28.95 -40.24
CA GLU A 284 -33.08 -30.20 -39.89
C GLU A 284 -31.66 -29.86 -39.32
N SER A 285 -31.42 -30.07 -38.01
CA SER A 285 -30.50 -31.04 -37.34
C SER A 285 -29.00 -30.98 -37.75
N VAL A 286 -28.01 -30.90 -36.83
CA VAL A 286 -27.35 -32.07 -36.16
C VAL A 286 -26.14 -31.61 -35.27
N VAL A 287 -26.04 -32.16 -34.04
CA VAL A 287 -24.82 -32.56 -33.20
C VAL A 287 -23.94 -31.45 -32.57
N SER A 288 -23.43 -31.53 -31.32
CA SER A 288 -23.48 -32.48 -30.18
C SER A 288 -22.76 -31.88 -28.97
N VAL A 289 -23.16 -32.21 -27.74
CA VAL A 289 -22.26 -32.18 -26.56
C VAL A 289 -22.47 -33.45 -25.75
N GLN A 290 -21.37 -34.20 -25.59
CA GLN A 290 -21.25 -35.39 -24.74
C GLN A 290 -20.52 -34.99 -23.45
N THR A 291 -21.10 -35.31 -22.30
CA THR A 291 -20.49 -35.25 -20.97
C THR A 291 -20.30 -36.66 -20.42
N VAL A 292 -19.11 -37.05 -19.96
CA VAL A 292 -18.83 -37.84 -18.72
C VAL A 292 -17.29 -37.81 -18.39
N PRO A 293 -16.78 -38.28 -17.21
CA PRO A 293 -15.90 -37.51 -16.30
C PRO A 293 -14.58 -38.27 -15.96
N VAL A 294 -13.94 -38.00 -14.80
CA VAL A 294 -12.92 -38.78 -14.00
C VAL A 294 -11.81 -37.82 -13.50
N ALA A 295 -11.23 -37.83 -12.29
CA ALA A 295 -11.48 -38.46 -10.98
C ALA A 295 -10.58 -37.78 -9.92
N GLN A 296 -11.01 -37.75 -8.66
CA GLN A 296 -10.16 -37.50 -7.49
C GLN A 296 -9.90 -38.83 -6.76
N LYS A 297 -8.67 -39.02 -6.25
CA LYS A 297 -8.25 -40.18 -5.46
C LYS A 297 -8.37 -39.87 -3.97
N GLU A 298 -9.16 -40.67 -3.26
CA GLU A 298 -9.08 -40.87 -1.81
C GLU A 298 -7.98 -41.90 -1.47
N GLN A 299 -7.38 -41.72 -0.30
CA GLN A 299 -6.87 -42.84 0.52
C GLN A 299 -7.53 -42.77 1.90
N ALA A 300 -8.22 -43.86 2.22
CA ALA A 300 -8.94 -44.09 3.46
C ALA A 300 -8.03 -44.55 4.61
N ARG A 301 -8.46 -44.31 5.85
CA ARG A 301 -8.36 -45.31 6.94
C ARG A 301 -9.51 -45.18 7.93
N GLU A 302 -9.95 -46.35 8.34
CA GLU A 302 -11.22 -46.74 8.95
C GLU A 302 -11.44 -46.20 10.37
N THR A 303 -12.72 -46.02 10.75
CA THR A 303 -13.15 -46.37 12.11
C THR A 303 -14.60 -46.87 12.12
N VAL A 304 -14.78 -47.90 12.95
CA VAL A 304 -15.91 -48.81 13.05
C VAL A 304 -17.04 -48.21 13.90
N ALA A 305 -18.28 -48.54 13.52
CA ALA A 305 -19.52 -48.17 14.18
C ALA A 305 -19.77 -48.90 15.51
N SER A 306 -20.49 -48.26 16.44
CA SER A 306 -21.51 -48.94 17.28
C SER A 306 -22.51 -47.97 17.93
N ASN A 307 -23.75 -48.04 17.43
CA ASN A 307 -25.10 -47.97 18.03
C ASN A 307 -25.45 -47.17 19.32
N GLN A 308 -26.43 -46.28 19.07
CA GLN A 308 -27.68 -45.94 19.78
C GLN A 308 -28.14 -46.74 21.02
N THR A 309 -28.64 -46.00 22.03
CA THR A 309 -29.87 -46.19 22.86
C THR A 309 -29.87 -45.08 23.93
N GLU A 310 -30.94 -44.49 24.48
CA GLU A 310 -32.38 -44.40 24.31
C GLU A 310 -32.81 -43.19 25.18
N GLU A 311 -33.93 -42.56 24.84
CA GLU A 311 -34.59 -41.44 25.54
C GLU A 311 -35.14 -41.86 26.94
N PRO A 312 -35.57 -40.95 27.87
CA PRO A 312 -36.82 -40.21 27.66
C PRO A 312 -36.98 -38.82 28.29
N VAL A 313 -37.92 -38.12 27.65
CA VAL A 313 -38.69 -36.93 28.01
C VAL A 313 -39.26 -36.91 29.44
N VAL A 314 -39.16 -35.76 30.13
CA VAL A 314 -40.19 -35.27 31.07
C VAL A 314 -40.42 -33.77 30.86
N ARG A 315 -41.69 -33.41 30.62
CA ARG A 315 -42.22 -32.06 30.42
C ARG A 315 -43.20 -31.75 31.56
N LYS A 316 -43.13 -30.55 32.15
CA LYS A 316 -44.15 -29.82 32.95
C LYS A 316 -43.45 -28.56 33.51
N GLU A 317 -44.02 -27.37 33.65
CA GLU A 317 -45.25 -26.69 33.23
C GLU A 317 -45.02 -25.20 33.58
N GLN A 318 -45.81 -24.31 32.99
CA GLN A 318 -45.65 -22.85 32.92
C GLN A 318 -45.70 -22.08 34.25
N ALA A 319 -45.04 -20.91 34.28
CA ALA A 319 -45.61 -19.70 34.87
C ALA A 319 -45.15 -18.45 34.08
N LYS A 320 -46.12 -17.65 33.64
CA LYS A 320 -46.01 -16.32 33.03
C LYS A 320 -45.62 -15.27 34.07
N GLU A 321 -44.76 -14.33 33.72
CA GLU A 321 -44.86 -12.94 34.18
C GLU A 321 -44.50 -11.97 33.05
N GLU A 322 -45.33 -10.94 32.89
CA GLU A 322 -45.28 -9.87 31.88
C GLU A 322 -44.25 -8.79 32.27
N PRO A 323 -43.59 -8.12 31.30
CA PRO A 323 -42.71 -6.99 31.59
C PRO A 323 -43.51 -5.68 31.71
N LYS A 324 -43.28 -4.95 32.80
CA LYS A 324 -43.72 -3.56 32.98
C LYS A 324 -42.74 -2.60 32.30
N SER A 325 -43.30 -1.77 31.43
CA SER A 325 -42.74 -0.54 30.87
C SER A 325 -42.57 0.56 31.94
N VAL A 326 -41.44 1.27 31.92
CA VAL A 326 -41.24 2.60 32.54
C VAL A 326 -40.33 3.38 31.59
N GLU A 327 -40.89 4.20 30.71
CA GLU A 327 -41.06 5.66 30.84
C GLU A 327 -39.76 6.47 30.90
N THR A 328 -39.49 7.11 29.76
CA THR A 328 -38.45 8.07 29.45
C THR A 328 -38.78 9.42 30.11
N ASN A 329 -37.86 9.98 30.91
CA ASN A 329 -37.97 11.36 31.40
C ASN A 329 -37.09 12.29 30.57
N GLN A 330 -37.71 12.98 29.61
CA GLN A 330 -37.30 14.30 29.14
C GLN A 330 -37.85 15.35 30.11
N GLN A 331 -37.01 16.23 30.65
CA GLN A 331 -37.26 17.64 30.96
C GLN A 331 -36.30 18.14 32.03
N GLN A 332 -35.35 18.98 31.64
CA GLN A 332 -35.09 20.25 32.34
C GLN A 332 -34.22 21.16 31.47
N ALA A 333 -34.91 21.96 30.65
CA ALA A 333 -34.40 23.21 30.13
C ALA A 333 -35.46 24.28 30.44
N SER A 334 -35.10 25.29 31.25
CA SER A 334 -35.49 26.69 31.03
C SER A 334 -35.09 27.63 32.19
N GLN A 335 -34.73 28.85 31.78
CA GLN A 335 -34.53 30.11 32.52
C GLN A 335 -33.09 30.34 33.05
N ALA A 336 -32.39 31.42 32.72
CA ALA A 336 -32.86 32.80 32.54
C ALA A 336 -32.14 33.57 31.41
N LYS A 337 -32.86 34.57 30.87
CA LYS A 337 -32.43 35.57 29.89
C LYS A 337 -31.91 36.84 30.56
N ASP A 338 -31.08 37.54 29.78
CA ASP A 338 -30.82 38.98 29.72
C ASP A 338 -29.99 39.63 30.83
N ASP A 339 -28.74 39.98 30.46
CA ASP A 339 -28.27 41.38 30.53
C ASP A 339 -27.24 41.64 29.41
N LYS A 340 -27.46 42.74 28.68
CA LYS A 340 -26.63 43.22 27.56
C LYS A 340 -25.64 44.29 28.04
N GLU A 341 -24.54 44.38 27.30
CA GLU A 341 -23.55 45.46 27.21
C GLU A 341 -22.42 45.53 28.25
N GLN A 342 -21.25 45.00 27.86
CA GLN A 342 -20.03 45.82 27.75
C GLN A 342 -19.01 45.15 26.82
N LYS A 343 -18.72 45.81 25.68
CA LYS A 343 -17.58 45.50 24.81
C LYS A 343 -16.27 45.75 25.56
N LYS A 344 -15.46 44.71 25.71
CA LYS A 344 -14.00 44.79 25.79
C LYS A 344 -13.42 43.65 24.97
N ASP A 345 -12.43 44.00 24.15
CA ASP A 345 -11.68 43.09 23.29
C ASP A 345 -11.20 41.87 24.07
N ALA A 346 -11.83 40.72 23.81
CA ALA A 346 -11.35 39.41 24.22
C ALA A 346 -10.56 38.81 23.05
N PRO A 347 -9.42 38.15 23.30
CA PRO A 347 -8.64 37.51 22.25
C PRO A 347 -9.51 36.47 21.55
N ALA A 348 -9.36 36.37 20.22
CA ALA A 348 -10.07 35.39 19.40
C ALA A 348 -10.00 34.01 20.05
N VAL A 349 -11.15 33.54 20.53
CA VAL A 349 -11.34 32.15 20.94
C VAL A 349 -11.08 31.33 19.70
N LYS A 350 -10.00 30.53 19.71
CA LYS A 350 -9.78 29.52 18.67
C LYS A 350 -10.91 28.52 18.84
N GLU A 351 -11.94 28.61 18.00
CA GLU A 351 -13.00 27.60 17.92
C GLU A 351 -12.35 26.24 17.62
N GLU A 352 -12.80 25.20 18.33
CA GLU A 352 -12.39 23.83 18.01
C GLU A 352 -12.85 23.49 16.58
N PRO A 353 -12.05 22.72 15.82
CA PRO A 353 -12.43 22.31 14.48
C PRO A 353 -13.70 21.46 14.52
N THR A 354 -14.73 21.93 13.86
CA THR A 354 -15.95 21.20 13.48
C THR A 354 -15.80 20.69 12.05
N PRO A 355 -16.61 19.71 11.61
CA PRO A 355 -16.63 19.27 10.22
C PRO A 355 -16.89 20.35 9.17
N GLU A 356 -17.25 21.58 9.59
CA GLU A 356 -17.56 22.70 8.69
C GLU A 356 -16.41 23.73 8.60
N ASN A 357 -15.33 23.58 9.39
CA ASN A 357 -14.25 24.57 9.45
C ASN A 357 -12.84 23.97 9.67
N MET A 358 -12.63 22.67 9.39
CA MET A 358 -11.33 22.02 9.53
C MET A 358 -10.27 22.70 8.63
N PRO A 359 -9.24 23.37 9.19
CA PRO A 359 -8.20 23.99 8.37
C PRO A 359 -7.21 22.95 7.86
N VAL A 360 -6.48 23.33 6.82
CA VAL A 360 -5.30 22.60 6.36
C VAL A 360 -4.10 23.08 7.18
N TYR A 361 -3.42 22.15 7.86
CA TYR A 361 -2.23 22.46 8.65
C TYR A 361 -0.95 22.07 7.93
N ARG A 362 0.14 22.79 8.22
CA ARG A 362 1.50 22.27 8.05
C ARG A 362 1.77 21.32 9.21
N ALA A 363 1.95 20.03 8.91
CA ALA A 363 2.22 19.03 9.93
C ALA A 363 3.58 19.28 10.60
N LYS A 364 3.65 19.02 11.91
CA LYS A 364 4.92 18.92 12.64
C LYS A 364 5.12 17.46 13.00
N LYS A 365 6.30 16.92 12.72
CA LYS A 365 6.64 15.54 13.12
C LYS A 365 6.71 15.47 14.64
N TRP A 366 6.15 14.43 15.22
CA TRP A 366 6.32 14.18 16.64
C TRP A 366 7.72 13.61 16.91
N GLU A 367 8.37 14.08 17.98
CA GLU A 367 9.75 13.73 18.31
C GLU A 367 9.79 13.14 19.73
N PHE A 368 9.45 11.85 19.86
CA PHE A 368 9.43 11.18 21.17
C PHE A 368 10.85 11.00 21.75
N ILE A 369 11.84 10.71 20.91
CA ILE A 369 13.19 10.30 21.32
C ILE A 369 13.90 11.31 22.22
N GLU A 370 13.74 12.61 21.92
CA GLU A 370 14.45 13.69 22.61
C GLU A 370 13.68 14.30 23.79
N LYS A 371 12.37 14.03 23.90
CA LYS A 371 11.46 14.78 24.80
C LYS A 371 10.93 13.96 25.98
N ILE A 372 11.18 12.64 26.00
CA ILE A 372 10.64 11.73 27.00
C ILE A 372 11.54 11.60 28.23
N ASP A 373 10.93 11.72 29.41
CA ASP A 373 11.51 11.26 30.67
C ASP A 373 11.36 9.73 30.80
N LEU A 374 12.48 9.01 30.85
CA LEU A 374 12.50 7.55 30.96
C LEU A 374 11.81 7.06 32.25
N ALA A 375 11.87 7.86 33.32
CA ALA A 375 11.27 7.51 34.61
C ALA A 375 9.73 7.46 34.57
N LEU A 376 9.11 7.98 33.49
CA LEU A 376 7.68 7.86 33.25
C LEU A 376 7.25 6.41 33.02
N PHE A 377 8.12 5.59 32.42
CA PHE A 377 7.85 4.20 32.08
C PHE A 377 8.33 3.25 33.15
N ASN A 378 9.56 3.45 33.64
CA ASN A 378 10.17 2.57 34.62
C ASN A 378 11.20 3.32 35.46
N GLN A 379 11.15 3.14 36.78
CA GLN A 379 12.01 3.83 37.75
C GLN A 379 13.25 3.02 38.17
N SER A 380 13.43 1.81 37.64
CA SER A 380 14.61 0.99 37.90
C SER A 380 15.83 1.47 37.09
N GLU A 381 17.00 0.92 37.41
CA GLU A 381 18.26 1.30 36.75
C GLU A 381 18.22 0.94 35.26
N VAL A 382 18.63 1.89 34.40
CA VAL A 382 18.81 1.66 32.96
C VAL A 382 20.06 0.82 32.74
N LEU A 383 19.90 -0.37 32.15
CA LEU A 383 21.00 -1.25 31.78
C LEU A 383 21.61 -0.89 30.42
N LYS A 384 20.77 -0.52 29.46
CA LYS A 384 21.17 -0.20 28.10
C LYS A 384 20.32 0.95 27.55
N ASP A 385 20.94 1.84 26.77
CA ASP A 385 20.29 2.93 26.04
C ASP A 385 20.99 3.05 24.68
N ASP A 386 20.42 2.39 23.68
CA ASP A 386 20.95 2.33 22.33
C ASP A 386 20.18 3.28 21.42
N ARG A 387 20.92 3.98 20.56
CA ARG A 387 20.36 4.78 19.48
C ARG A 387 20.87 4.25 18.15
N ARG A 388 19.96 4.00 17.22
CA ARG A 388 20.30 3.59 15.84
C ARG A 388 19.53 4.43 14.84
N VAL A 389 20.16 4.68 13.69
CA VAL A 389 19.50 5.31 12.54
C VAL A 389 19.35 4.24 11.47
N GLN A 390 18.12 3.97 11.05
CA GLN A 390 17.82 3.01 10.01
C GLN A 390 16.84 3.66 9.02
N ARG A 391 17.14 3.63 7.73
CA ARG A 391 16.29 4.20 6.66
C ARG A 391 15.85 5.67 6.90
N ASN A 392 16.74 6.51 7.45
CA ASN A 392 16.50 7.91 7.84
C ASN A 392 15.51 8.10 9.01
N GLU A 393 15.18 7.05 9.73
CA GLU A 393 14.44 7.13 11.00
C GLU A 393 15.40 6.86 12.15
N THR A 394 15.22 7.62 13.24
CA THR A 394 15.95 7.38 14.47
C THR A 394 15.12 6.43 15.32
N PHE A 395 15.78 5.43 15.88
CA PHE A 395 15.21 4.52 16.87
C PHE A 395 16.04 4.62 18.14
N ARG A 396 15.36 4.55 19.28
CA ARG A 396 15.98 4.47 20.60
C ARG A 396 15.39 3.29 21.36
N SER A 397 16.23 2.42 21.88
CA SER A 397 15.84 1.25 22.67
C SER A 397 16.52 1.33 24.04
N VAL A 398 15.72 1.23 25.09
CA VAL A 398 16.15 1.32 26.49
C VAL A 398 15.73 0.06 27.21
N SER A 399 16.67 -0.61 27.87
CA SER A 399 16.37 -1.76 28.74
C SER A 399 16.63 -1.44 30.20
N TYR A 400 15.77 -1.94 31.08
CA TYR A 400 15.76 -1.67 32.51
C TYR A 400 16.18 -2.91 33.31
N GLN A 401 16.69 -2.70 34.53
CA GLN A 401 17.23 -3.76 35.37
C GLN A 401 16.19 -4.81 35.78
N ASP A 402 14.94 -4.40 35.90
CA ASP A 402 13.81 -5.27 36.26
C ASP A 402 13.20 -6.02 35.08
N GLY A 403 13.72 -5.82 33.87
CA GLY A 403 13.24 -6.46 32.64
C GLY A 403 12.26 -5.62 31.82
N GLY A 404 11.99 -4.37 32.21
CA GLY A 404 11.30 -3.42 31.34
C GLY A 404 12.10 -3.15 30.06
N SER A 405 11.38 -2.93 28.96
CA SER A 405 11.95 -2.52 27.67
C SER A 405 11.10 -1.39 27.09
N LEU A 406 11.76 -0.32 26.65
CA LEU A 406 11.16 0.83 26.00
C LEU A 406 11.78 1.02 24.61
N GLU A 407 10.97 0.90 23.58
CA GLU A 407 11.32 1.19 22.19
C GLU A 407 10.63 2.48 21.74
N MET A 408 11.38 3.31 21.03
CA MET A 408 10.90 4.60 20.54
C MET A 408 11.38 4.82 19.11
N SER A 409 10.51 5.37 18.28
CA SER A 409 10.85 5.94 16.98
C SER A 409 10.19 7.31 16.82
N ASP A 410 10.33 7.92 15.65
CA ASP A 410 9.60 9.14 15.33
C ASP A 410 8.10 8.84 15.18
N GLY A 411 7.36 9.02 16.27
CA GLY A 411 5.92 8.84 16.33
C GLY A 411 5.44 7.52 16.91
N CYS A 412 6.33 6.65 17.37
CA CYS A 412 5.95 5.44 18.10
C CYS A 412 6.63 5.35 19.46
N ILE A 413 5.90 4.82 20.44
CA ILE A 413 6.44 4.33 21.70
C ILE A 413 5.87 2.94 21.94
N ASP A 414 6.72 2.00 22.33
CA ASP A 414 6.32 0.68 22.79
C ASP A 414 7.08 0.36 24.09
N TYR A 415 6.35 0.16 25.19
CA TYR A 415 6.88 -0.28 26.47
C TYR A 415 6.25 -1.61 26.87
N HIS A 416 7.08 -2.55 27.33
CA HIS A 416 6.64 -3.87 27.79
C HIS A 416 7.59 -4.45 28.84
N GLU A 417 7.09 -5.38 29.65
CA GLU A 417 7.85 -6.03 30.73
C GLU A 417 8.21 -7.48 30.39
N THR A 418 9.49 -7.82 30.50
CA THR A 418 10.04 -9.15 30.22
C THR A 418 10.65 -9.78 31.47
N LYS A 419 10.69 -11.11 31.53
CA LYS A 419 11.29 -11.88 32.60
C LYS A 419 11.92 -13.16 32.07
N GLY A 420 13.24 -13.13 31.96
CA GLY A 420 14.05 -14.25 31.48
C GLY A 420 14.09 -14.32 29.96
N GLU A 421 14.56 -15.46 29.45
CA GLU A 421 14.70 -15.72 28.02
C GLU A 421 13.85 -16.95 27.66
N TRP A 422 13.39 -17.00 26.42
CA TRP A 422 12.74 -18.18 25.87
C TRP A 422 13.39 -18.58 24.56
N ASN A 423 13.48 -19.89 24.34
CA ASN A 423 14.00 -20.46 23.11
C ASN A 423 12.85 -20.61 22.12
N TYR A 424 13.04 -20.09 20.92
CA TYR A 424 12.14 -20.27 19.79
C TYR A 424 12.87 -20.92 18.63
N SER A 425 12.22 -21.90 18.01
CA SER A 425 12.73 -22.51 16.79
C SER A 425 12.63 -21.49 15.66
N GLY A 426 13.78 -21.07 15.14
CA GLY A 426 13.86 -20.42 13.85
C GLY A 426 14.46 -21.35 12.80
N GLU A 427 14.55 -20.86 11.58
CA GLU A 427 15.38 -21.46 10.54
C GLU A 427 16.48 -20.46 10.17
N ASP A 428 17.70 -20.95 9.93
CA ASP A 428 18.72 -20.12 9.27
C ASP A 428 18.33 -19.88 7.80
N ASN A 429 19.10 -19.04 7.11
CA ASN A 429 18.89 -18.74 5.69
C ASN A 429 18.98 -19.98 4.76
N TYR A 430 19.26 -21.17 5.29
CA TYR A 430 19.33 -22.44 4.57
C TYR A 430 18.24 -23.44 5.02
N GLY A 431 17.24 -22.98 5.77
CA GLY A 431 16.13 -23.82 6.25
C GLY A 431 16.56 -24.79 7.36
N LYS A 432 17.70 -24.57 8.02
CA LYS A 432 18.10 -25.42 9.15
C LYS A 432 17.53 -24.88 10.45
N PRO A 433 16.95 -25.75 11.29
CA PRO A 433 16.52 -25.34 12.62
C PRO A 433 17.66 -24.69 13.41
N VAL A 434 17.42 -23.48 13.89
CA VAL A 434 18.30 -22.76 14.82
C VAL A 434 17.52 -22.46 16.10
N ASP A 435 18.18 -22.65 17.23
CA ASP A 435 17.69 -22.19 18.53
C ASP A 435 17.94 -20.68 18.61
N ASN A 436 16.87 -19.89 18.59
CA ASN A 436 16.94 -18.46 18.83
C ASN A 436 16.47 -18.16 20.24
N TYR A 437 17.10 -17.20 20.90
CA TYR A 437 16.73 -16.80 22.26
C TYR A 437 16.23 -15.36 22.22
N GLY A 438 14.99 -15.18 22.68
CA GLY A 438 14.35 -13.87 22.81
C GLY A 438 14.02 -13.57 24.28
N PRO A 439 13.82 -12.30 24.64
CA PRO A 439 13.30 -11.96 25.94
C PRO A 439 11.90 -12.57 26.11
N LYS A 440 11.65 -13.22 27.23
CA LYS A 440 10.34 -13.82 27.54
C LYS A 440 9.46 -12.78 28.21
N GLU A 441 8.23 -12.61 27.76
CA GLU A 441 7.31 -11.67 28.39
C GLU A 441 6.90 -12.12 29.81
N THR A 442 6.65 -11.14 30.68
CA THR A 442 5.98 -11.40 31.96
C THR A 442 4.54 -11.87 31.75
N VAL A 443 3.96 -12.54 32.74
CA VAL A 443 2.54 -12.95 32.69
C VAL A 443 1.62 -11.73 32.52
N ALA A 444 1.89 -10.62 33.21
CA ALA A 444 1.11 -9.40 33.05
C ALA A 444 1.17 -8.82 31.62
N ASN A 445 2.34 -8.87 30.96
CA ASN A 445 2.45 -8.44 29.57
C ASN A 445 1.72 -9.37 28.61
N GLN A 446 1.82 -10.68 28.80
CA GLN A 446 1.04 -11.65 28.01
C GLN A 446 -0.48 -11.41 28.20
N VAL A 447 -0.92 -11.10 29.41
CA VAL A 447 -2.32 -10.73 29.67
C VAL A 447 -2.71 -9.46 28.92
N ALA A 448 -1.81 -8.49 28.78
CA ALA A 448 -2.08 -7.31 27.95
C ALA A 448 -2.35 -7.68 26.49
N ASP A 449 -1.69 -8.72 25.95
CA ASP A 449 -1.94 -9.22 24.59
C ASP A 449 -3.35 -9.83 24.45
N LEU A 450 -3.92 -10.42 25.52
CA LEU A 450 -5.35 -10.80 25.51
C LEU A 450 -6.23 -9.56 25.32
N GLY A 451 -5.85 -8.43 25.90
CA GLY A 451 -6.50 -7.15 25.70
C GLY A 451 -6.41 -6.64 24.27
N ASP A 452 -5.23 -6.75 23.64
CA ASP A 452 -5.05 -6.44 22.22
C ASP A 452 -5.94 -7.34 21.33
N TRP A 453 -5.93 -8.65 21.53
CA TRP A 453 -6.81 -9.58 20.79
C TRP A 453 -8.29 -9.28 21.00
N ALA A 454 -8.67 -8.94 22.22
CA ALA A 454 -10.04 -8.57 22.55
C ALA A 454 -10.48 -7.27 21.84
N TYR A 455 -9.54 -6.36 21.54
CA TYR A 455 -9.81 -5.11 20.85
C TYR A 455 -9.77 -5.24 19.32
N PHE A 456 -8.73 -5.86 18.75
CA PHE A 456 -8.56 -5.95 17.30
C PHE A 456 -9.42 -7.03 16.64
N GLY A 457 -9.95 -7.96 17.44
CA GLY A 457 -10.86 -9.01 16.98
C GLY A 457 -10.38 -10.37 17.45
N TRP A 458 -11.26 -11.08 18.17
CA TRP A 458 -10.90 -12.34 18.78
C TRP A 458 -10.69 -13.46 17.74
N PRO A 459 -9.63 -14.29 17.83
CA PRO A 459 -9.36 -15.31 16.83
C PRO A 459 -10.55 -16.25 16.55
N GLY A 460 -10.95 -16.29 15.28
CA GLY A 460 -12.03 -17.15 14.79
C GLY A 460 -13.45 -16.63 14.95
N THR A 461 -13.67 -15.51 15.66
CA THR A 461 -14.94 -14.77 15.61
C THR A 461 -14.77 -13.38 15.03
N TYR A 462 -13.57 -12.80 15.16
CA TYR A 462 -13.24 -11.41 14.82
C TYR A 462 -14.07 -10.38 15.58
N GLU A 463 -14.73 -10.80 16.66
CA GLU A 463 -15.54 -9.92 17.50
C GLU A 463 -14.68 -9.23 18.56
N GLN A 464 -15.03 -7.98 18.88
CA GLN A 464 -14.50 -7.29 20.05
C GLN A 464 -15.18 -7.81 21.32
N LEU A 465 -14.41 -8.03 22.39
CA LEU A 465 -14.96 -8.54 23.64
C LEU A 465 -15.42 -7.39 24.56
N PRO A 466 -16.57 -7.51 25.25
CA PRO A 466 -17.10 -6.41 26.05
C PRO A 466 -16.42 -6.28 27.43
N LEU A 467 -16.49 -5.09 28.01
CA LEU A 467 -16.25 -4.87 29.43
C LEU A 467 -17.35 -5.56 30.27
N GLU A 468 -16.96 -6.36 31.27
CA GLU A 468 -17.90 -7.05 32.18
C GLU A 468 -17.89 -6.45 33.59
N LYS A 469 -16.74 -5.96 34.04
CA LYS A 469 -16.56 -5.40 35.39
C LYS A 469 -15.88 -4.04 35.32
N THR A 470 -16.27 -3.13 36.22
CA THR A 470 -15.61 -1.83 36.41
C THR A 470 -14.71 -1.81 37.65
N SER A 471 -14.64 -2.93 38.39
CA SER A 471 -13.78 -3.10 39.55
C SER A 471 -13.19 -4.50 39.58
N LEU A 472 -11.88 -4.58 39.73
CA LEU A 472 -11.12 -5.79 40.01
C LEU A 472 -10.67 -5.78 41.48
N THR A 473 -9.82 -6.73 41.89
CA THR A 473 -9.48 -6.91 43.31
C THR A 473 -8.79 -5.69 43.92
N TYR A 474 -7.90 -5.04 43.17
CA TYR A 474 -7.05 -3.95 43.66
C TYR A 474 -7.09 -2.68 42.81
N LEU A 475 -7.93 -2.66 41.77
CA LEU A 475 -7.96 -1.58 40.79
C LEU A 475 -9.37 -1.41 40.25
N THR A 476 -9.84 -0.17 40.14
CA THR A 476 -11.06 0.18 39.42
C THR A 476 -10.75 0.70 38.02
N LEU A 477 -11.75 0.66 37.13
CA LEU A 477 -11.61 1.20 35.78
C LEU A 477 -11.27 2.70 35.81
N ASP A 478 -11.90 3.48 36.69
CA ASP A 478 -11.64 4.92 36.79
C ASP A 478 -10.21 5.22 37.25
N GLU A 479 -9.66 4.43 38.18
CA GLU A 479 -8.26 4.53 38.60
C GLU A 479 -7.30 4.14 37.49
N ALA A 480 -7.63 3.10 36.70
CA ALA A 480 -6.84 2.69 35.55
C ALA A 480 -6.81 3.78 34.47
N LYS A 481 -7.97 4.36 34.16
CA LYS A 481 -8.10 5.47 33.21
C LYS A 481 -7.34 6.69 33.67
N ALA A 482 -7.45 7.07 34.95
CA ALA A 482 -6.72 8.20 35.50
C ALA A 482 -5.19 8.04 35.36
N GLN A 483 -4.66 6.82 35.47
CA GLN A 483 -3.23 6.56 35.25
C GLN A 483 -2.85 6.70 33.77
N ALA A 484 -3.62 6.11 32.86
CA ALA A 484 -3.38 6.23 31.43
C ALA A 484 -3.48 7.69 30.94
N GLU A 485 -4.52 8.42 31.38
CA GLU A 485 -4.72 9.83 31.04
C GLU A 485 -3.63 10.74 31.63
N ALA A 486 -3.11 10.41 32.82
CA ALA A 486 -1.94 11.10 33.37
C ALA A 486 -0.69 10.87 32.51
N MET A 487 -0.44 9.64 32.05
CA MET A 487 0.69 9.34 31.17
C MET A 487 0.55 10.05 29.82
N LEU A 488 -0.63 10.03 29.18
CA LEU A 488 -0.90 10.78 27.94
C LEU A 488 -0.58 12.26 28.10
N LYS A 489 -0.97 12.86 29.24
CA LYS A 489 -0.68 14.26 29.56
C LYS A 489 0.81 14.54 29.71
N GLU A 490 1.57 13.67 30.40
CA GLU A 490 3.03 13.82 30.54
C GLU A 490 3.75 13.65 29.20
N LEU A 491 3.22 12.80 28.31
CA LEU A 491 3.69 12.67 26.93
C LEU A 491 3.30 13.87 26.04
N GLY A 492 2.50 14.81 26.54
CA GLY A 492 2.02 15.98 25.81
C GLY A 492 0.93 15.65 24.78
N LEU A 493 0.36 14.45 24.83
CA LEU A 493 -0.69 13.97 23.94
C LEU A 493 -2.05 14.49 24.43
N LYS A 494 -2.75 15.20 23.56
CA LYS A 494 -4.01 15.89 23.88
C LYS A 494 -5.16 15.29 23.10
N ASP A 495 -6.36 15.44 23.67
CA ASP A 495 -7.64 15.11 23.03
C ASP A 495 -7.79 13.63 22.70
N PHE A 496 -7.01 12.76 23.33
CA PHE A 496 -7.21 11.31 23.29
C PHE A 496 -8.41 10.94 24.16
N VAL A 497 -9.31 10.13 23.62
CA VAL A 497 -10.51 9.63 24.31
C VAL A 497 -10.44 8.13 24.39
N ASN A 498 -10.81 7.58 25.55
CA ASN A 498 -10.90 6.14 25.73
C ASN A 498 -12.09 5.60 24.90
N THR A 499 -11.79 4.86 23.84
CA THR A 499 -12.80 4.26 22.94
C THR A 499 -13.12 2.82 23.30
N TYR A 500 -12.22 2.13 24.01
CA TYR A 500 -12.41 0.75 24.41
C TYR A 500 -11.73 0.43 25.75
N ALA A 501 -12.35 -0.47 26.51
CA ALA A 501 -11.80 -1.01 27.74
C ALA A 501 -12.28 -2.46 27.96
N ILE A 502 -11.42 -3.29 28.54
CA ILE A 502 -11.76 -4.65 28.98
C ILE A 502 -11.13 -4.94 30.35
N ASP A 503 -11.89 -5.58 31.23
CA ASP A 503 -11.40 -6.07 32.51
C ASP A 503 -10.79 -7.47 32.36
N LEU A 504 -9.59 -7.64 32.91
CA LEU A 504 -8.88 -8.92 32.90
C LEU A 504 -8.67 -9.35 34.36
N GLY A 505 -9.75 -9.86 34.96
CA GLY A 505 -9.70 -10.58 36.25
C GLY A 505 -9.17 -12.01 36.07
N VAL A 506 -8.62 -12.63 37.14
CA VAL A 506 -7.95 -13.95 37.04
C VAL A 506 -8.80 -15.01 36.32
N ASP A 507 -10.05 -15.18 36.73
CA ASP A 507 -10.95 -16.17 36.12
C ASP A 507 -11.16 -15.92 34.62
N ARG A 508 -11.23 -14.64 34.22
CA ARG A 508 -11.42 -14.23 32.83
C ARG A 508 -10.14 -14.42 32.02
N ILE A 509 -8.97 -14.11 32.59
CA ILE A 509 -7.67 -14.38 31.99
C ILE A 509 -7.52 -15.88 31.69
N HIS A 510 -7.81 -16.74 32.67
CA HIS A 510 -7.71 -18.20 32.49
C HIS A 510 -8.67 -18.70 31.42
N ALA A 511 -9.92 -18.23 31.43
CA ALA A 511 -10.92 -18.62 30.44
C ALA A 511 -10.54 -18.19 29.01
N LEU A 512 -10.17 -16.92 28.83
CA LEU A 512 -9.74 -16.38 27.54
C LEU A 512 -8.44 -17.03 27.06
N GLY A 513 -7.49 -17.27 27.96
CA GLY A 513 -6.25 -17.96 27.63
C GLY A 513 -6.47 -19.39 27.13
N GLU A 514 -7.38 -20.15 27.75
CA GLU A 514 -7.71 -21.50 27.29
C GLU A 514 -8.48 -21.50 25.96
N ASP A 515 -9.34 -20.51 25.73
CA ASP A 515 -10.03 -20.32 24.45
C ASP A 515 -9.05 -19.95 23.33
N LEU A 516 -8.09 -19.07 23.61
CA LEU A 516 -7.03 -18.71 22.68
C LEU A 516 -6.20 -19.96 22.33
N LYS A 517 -5.72 -20.73 23.32
CA LYS A 517 -5.03 -22.01 23.05
C LYS A 517 -5.90 -22.99 22.25
N ALA A 518 -7.22 -22.97 22.41
CA ALA A 518 -8.12 -23.79 21.59
C ALA A 518 -8.20 -23.30 20.13
N CYS A 519 -8.18 -21.99 19.92
CA CYS A 519 -8.11 -21.38 18.58
C CYS A 519 -6.80 -21.70 17.87
N GLU A 520 -5.68 -21.69 18.58
CA GLU A 520 -4.37 -22.11 18.06
C GLU A 520 -4.39 -23.58 17.62
N ARG A 521 -4.88 -24.49 18.49
CA ARG A 521 -5.02 -25.93 18.15
C ARG A 521 -5.95 -26.16 16.96
N ALA A 522 -6.91 -25.28 16.74
CA ALA A 522 -7.82 -25.32 15.60
C ALA A 522 -7.25 -24.66 14.33
N GLY A 523 -6.03 -24.10 14.38
CA GLY A 523 -5.39 -23.42 13.25
C GLY A 523 -6.02 -22.08 12.89
N LYS A 524 -6.75 -21.45 13.81
CA LYS A 524 -7.40 -20.14 13.60
C LYS A 524 -6.44 -18.96 13.73
N TYR A 525 -5.34 -19.17 14.44
CA TYR A 525 -4.17 -18.29 14.45
C TYR A 525 -2.94 -19.14 14.83
N SER A 526 -1.75 -18.58 14.67
CA SER A 526 -0.50 -19.19 15.10
C SER A 526 0.32 -18.18 15.91
N THR A 527 0.94 -18.63 16.99
CA THR A 527 1.97 -17.87 17.70
C THR A 527 3.19 -18.75 17.88
N ASN A 528 4.37 -18.14 17.84
CA ASN A 528 5.60 -18.84 18.21
C ASN A 528 5.89 -18.71 19.72
N CYS A 529 5.23 -17.80 20.43
CA CYS A 529 5.48 -17.56 21.85
C CYS A 529 4.59 -18.44 22.74
N PRO A 530 5.16 -19.24 23.67
CA PRO A 530 4.38 -20.03 24.61
C PRO A 530 3.71 -19.11 25.65
N MET A 531 2.39 -18.99 25.57
CA MET A 531 1.59 -18.16 26.48
C MET A 531 1.18 -18.93 27.75
N GLU A 532 1.42 -18.34 28.91
CA GLU A 532 1.29 -18.93 30.26
C GLU A 532 0.14 -18.31 31.07
N TYR A 533 -1.01 -18.07 30.43
CA TYR A 533 -2.17 -17.43 31.06
C TYR A 533 -2.66 -18.15 32.32
N ASP A 534 -2.51 -19.47 32.39
CA ASP A 534 -2.83 -20.33 33.54
C ASP A 534 -1.98 -20.04 34.79
N LEU A 535 -0.86 -19.32 34.64
CA LEU A 535 -0.05 -18.84 35.76
C LEU A 535 -0.51 -17.49 36.30
N ALA A 536 -1.48 -16.82 35.65
CA ALA A 536 -1.96 -15.52 36.09
C ALA A 536 -2.55 -15.58 37.50
N THR A 537 -2.19 -14.57 38.29
CA THR A 537 -2.60 -14.41 39.68
C THR A 537 -3.33 -13.09 39.85
N VAL A 538 -3.84 -12.83 41.07
CA VAL A 538 -4.47 -11.56 41.42
C VAL A 538 -3.54 -10.34 41.23
N GLU A 539 -2.23 -10.57 41.16
CA GLU A 539 -1.23 -9.53 40.90
C GLU A 539 -1.22 -9.08 39.43
N ASP A 540 -1.72 -9.91 38.54
CA ASP A 540 -1.73 -9.72 37.09
C ASP A 540 -3.08 -9.17 36.60
N GLU A 541 -4.06 -9.01 37.50
CA GLU A 541 -5.35 -8.38 37.21
C GLU A 541 -5.17 -6.93 36.78
N GLY A 542 -5.92 -6.53 35.75
CA GLY A 542 -5.83 -5.18 35.22
C GLY A 542 -6.90 -4.85 34.19
N PHE A 543 -6.83 -3.61 33.72
CA PHE A 543 -7.65 -3.12 32.62
C PHE A 543 -6.77 -2.85 31.41
N TYR A 544 -7.15 -3.42 30.28
CA TYR A 544 -6.63 -2.97 29.00
C TYR A 544 -7.50 -1.81 28.51
N LEU A 545 -6.85 -0.72 28.11
CA LEU A 545 -7.49 0.53 27.70
C LEU A 545 -6.95 0.92 26.32
N TYR A 546 -7.85 1.25 25.41
CA TYR A 546 -7.51 1.81 24.11
C TYR A 546 -8.03 3.24 24.01
N TYR A 547 -7.18 4.13 23.51
CA TYR A 547 -7.46 5.54 23.33
C TYR A 547 -7.21 5.91 21.88
N GLU A 548 -8.07 6.77 21.35
CA GLU A 548 -7.93 7.34 20.02
C GLU A 548 -8.03 8.86 20.11
N GLN A 549 -7.30 9.56 19.24
CA GLN A 549 -7.54 10.98 19.03
C GLN A 549 -8.61 11.16 17.94
N PRO A 550 -9.76 11.78 18.24
CA PRO A 550 -10.79 12.07 17.25
C PRO A 550 -10.20 12.86 16.08
N LEU A 551 -10.72 12.62 14.87
CA LEU A 551 -10.24 13.16 13.60
C LEU A 551 -8.87 12.63 13.13
N PHE A 552 -8.15 11.83 13.92
CA PHE A 552 -6.87 11.24 13.52
C PHE A 552 -6.87 9.72 13.65
N ASN A 553 -8.03 9.07 13.74
CA ASN A 553 -8.14 7.65 14.06
C ASN A 553 -8.44 6.73 12.87
N LYS A 554 -8.56 7.28 11.65
CA LYS A 554 -9.07 6.58 10.47
C LYS A 554 -8.04 6.33 9.37
N THR A 555 -6.77 6.63 9.60
CA THR A 555 -5.74 6.56 8.55
C THR A 555 -4.57 5.69 9.01
N GLU A 556 -3.69 5.28 8.10
CA GLU A 556 -2.51 4.47 8.43
C GLU A 556 -1.59 5.12 9.48
N LEU A 557 -1.62 6.46 9.58
CA LEU A 557 -0.89 7.22 10.58
C LEU A 557 -1.78 7.60 11.78
N SER A 558 -2.68 6.68 12.14
CA SER A 558 -3.67 6.90 13.19
C SER A 558 -3.02 7.28 14.52
N ALA A 559 -3.68 8.19 15.22
CA ALA A 559 -3.27 8.64 16.55
C ALA A 559 -4.01 7.81 17.59
N ASN A 560 -3.32 6.81 18.13
CA ASN A 560 -3.86 5.89 19.10
C ASN A 560 -2.86 5.61 20.24
N ALA A 561 -3.39 5.16 21.37
CA ALA A 561 -2.60 4.73 22.50
C ALA A 561 -3.29 3.57 23.22
N SER A 562 -2.54 2.54 23.59
CA SER A 562 -3.00 1.43 24.40
C SER A 562 -2.22 1.34 25.70
N PHE A 563 -2.91 0.93 26.76
CA PHE A 563 -2.33 0.78 28.09
C PHE A 563 -2.87 -0.50 28.72
N TYR A 564 -1.99 -1.28 29.35
CA TYR A 564 -2.43 -2.28 30.33
C TYR A 564 -2.04 -1.81 31.73
N VAL A 565 -3.06 -1.56 32.55
CA VAL A 565 -2.90 -1.01 33.90
C VAL A 565 -3.27 -2.08 34.92
N THR A 566 -2.31 -2.42 35.77
CA THR A 566 -2.48 -3.33 36.90
C THR A 566 -2.35 -2.57 38.21
N LYS A 567 -2.47 -3.26 39.34
CA LYS A 567 -2.21 -2.65 40.65
C LYS A 567 -0.76 -2.17 40.85
N LYS A 568 0.19 -2.66 40.05
CA LYS A 568 1.60 -2.22 40.07
C LYS A 568 1.81 -0.91 39.30
N GLY A 569 0.81 -0.50 38.52
CA GLY A 569 0.90 0.59 37.56
C GLY A 569 0.76 0.06 36.13
N ILE A 570 1.26 0.86 35.19
CA ILE A 570 1.22 0.57 33.76
C ILE A 570 2.36 -0.41 33.42
N VAL A 571 2.01 -1.57 32.87
CA VAL A 571 2.97 -2.65 32.55
C VAL A 571 3.18 -2.83 31.03
N LYS A 572 2.28 -2.26 30.22
CA LYS A 572 2.40 -2.18 28.76
C LYS A 572 1.88 -0.84 28.27
N VAL A 573 2.62 -0.22 27.34
CA VAL A 573 2.23 1.01 26.65
C VAL A 573 2.47 0.82 25.15
N GLY A 574 1.47 1.13 24.33
CA GLY A 574 1.65 1.37 22.91
C GLY A 574 1.17 2.78 22.59
N VAL A 575 1.96 3.58 21.88
CA VAL A 575 1.54 4.89 21.38
C VAL A 575 1.91 5.01 19.91
N ARG A 576 0.97 5.49 19.11
CA ARG A 576 1.16 5.88 17.72
C ARG A 576 0.70 7.33 17.54
N ARG A 577 1.61 8.20 17.13
CA ARG A 577 1.35 9.62 16.82
C ARG A 577 2.50 10.20 15.99
N HIS A 578 2.38 10.18 14.67
CA HIS A 578 3.47 10.64 13.79
C HIS A 578 3.51 12.16 13.57
N TYR A 579 2.33 12.81 13.55
CA TYR A 579 2.22 14.23 13.22
C TYR A 579 1.27 14.96 14.16
N GLU A 580 1.55 16.23 14.46
CA GLU A 580 0.61 17.15 15.10
C GLU A 580 0.26 18.34 14.20
N PRO A 581 -0.93 18.96 14.39
CA PRO A 581 -1.27 20.23 13.76
C PRO A 581 -0.24 21.32 14.07
N GLY A 582 0.41 21.83 13.03
CA GLY A 582 1.31 22.98 13.11
C GLY A 582 0.64 24.29 12.68
N ASP A 583 1.29 25.02 11.79
CA ASP A 583 0.79 26.30 11.31
C ASP A 583 -0.37 26.10 10.33
N ILE A 584 -1.42 26.93 10.44
CA ILE A 584 -2.53 26.91 9.48
C ILE A 584 -2.01 27.44 8.13
N ILE A 585 -2.21 26.65 7.08
CA ILE A 585 -1.91 27.02 5.71
C ILE A 585 -3.11 27.77 5.12
N GLU A 586 -4.30 27.19 5.29
CA GLU A 586 -5.57 27.75 4.85
C GLU A 586 -6.72 27.15 5.66
N THR A 587 -7.85 27.85 5.65
CA THR A 587 -9.11 27.36 6.21
C THR A 587 -10.12 27.33 5.07
N PRO A 588 -10.43 26.16 4.50
CA PRO A 588 -11.42 26.05 3.43
C PRO A 588 -12.79 26.56 3.89
N GLU A 589 -13.50 27.26 3.01
CA GLU A 589 -14.84 27.80 3.31
C GLU A 589 -15.95 26.74 3.19
N THR A 590 -15.73 25.72 2.36
CA THR A 590 -16.72 24.68 2.06
C THR A 590 -16.04 23.35 1.76
N PHE A 591 -16.71 22.26 2.13
CA PHE A 591 -16.36 20.91 1.70
C PHE A 591 -17.34 20.39 0.66
N VAL A 592 -16.86 19.50 -0.21
CA VAL A 592 -17.75 18.66 -1.01
C VAL A 592 -18.53 17.74 -0.07
N SER A 593 -19.74 17.35 -0.46
CA SER A 593 -20.54 16.44 0.36
C SER A 593 -19.99 15.01 0.30
N SER A 594 -20.20 14.24 1.37
CA SER A 594 -19.80 12.83 1.40
C SER A 594 -20.55 12.00 0.34
N GLU A 595 -21.79 12.33 0.01
CA GLU A 595 -22.54 11.66 -1.06
C GLU A 595 -21.83 11.80 -2.42
N SER A 596 -21.23 12.96 -2.69
CA SER A 596 -20.55 13.21 -3.98
C SER A 596 -19.26 12.42 -4.15
N VAL A 597 -18.59 12.02 -3.05
CA VAL A 597 -17.43 11.12 -3.09
C VAL A 597 -17.89 9.66 -3.16
N ILE A 598 -18.94 9.28 -2.42
CA ILE A 598 -19.54 7.94 -2.48
C ILE A 598 -20.05 7.61 -3.89
N GLU A 599 -20.65 8.56 -4.60
CA GLU A 599 -21.11 8.37 -5.99
C GLU A 599 -19.96 8.06 -6.98
N ARG A 600 -18.73 8.48 -6.67
CA ARG A 600 -17.55 8.25 -7.52
C ARG A 600 -16.79 6.98 -7.16
N LEU A 601 -16.89 6.53 -5.91
CA LEU A 601 -16.18 5.35 -5.41
C LEU A 601 -16.29 4.11 -6.33
N PRO A 602 -17.46 3.74 -6.90
CA PRO A 602 -17.53 2.61 -7.81
C PRO A 602 -16.70 2.76 -9.10
N GLN A 603 -16.52 3.99 -9.59
CA GLN A 603 -15.69 4.26 -10.78
C GLN A 603 -14.21 4.18 -10.43
N ASP A 604 -13.82 4.73 -9.28
CA ASP A 604 -12.44 4.68 -8.80
C ASP A 604 -12.01 3.22 -8.53
N MET A 605 -12.87 2.43 -7.85
CA MET A 605 -12.64 1.00 -7.59
C MET A 605 -12.58 0.17 -8.87
N ALA A 606 -13.40 0.48 -9.86
CA ALA A 606 -13.34 -0.20 -11.17
C ALA A 606 -12.05 0.10 -11.96
N SER A 607 -11.32 1.15 -11.58
CA SER A 607 -10.05 1.53 -12.20
C SER A 607 -8.80 1.03 -11.47
N ALA A 608 -8.96 0.38 -10.31
CA ALA A 608 -7.87 -0.14 -9.50
C ALA A 608 -7.15 -1.34 -10.15
N LYS A 609 -5.97 -1.68 -9.62
CA LYS A 609 -5.17 -2.87 -10.03
C LYS A 609 -5.96 -4.16 -9.92
N TYR A 610 -6.77 -4.29 -8.86
CA TYR A 610 -7.66 -5.42 -8.62
C TYR A 610 -9.12 -4.93 -8.56
N PRO A 611 -9.76 -4.69 -9.73
CA PRO A 611 -11.10 -4.13 -9.76
C PRO A 611 -12.09 -5.00 -9.01
N ASP A 612 -12.86 -4.37 -8.14
CA ASP A 612 -13.96 -5.02 -7.43
C ASP A 612 -15.18 -4.07 -7.37
N LYS A 613 -16.27 -4.49 -6.72
CA LYS A 613 -17.53 -3.77 -6.65
C LYS A 613 -17.86 -3.39 -5.23
N VAL A 614 -18.13 -2.12 -5.02
CA VAL A 614 -18.74 -1.63 -3.79
C VAL A 614 -20.10 -2.31 -3.60
N THR A 615 -20.25 -3.06 -2.51
CA THR A 615 -21.52 -3.72 -2.15
C THR A 615 -22.25 -2.99 -1.04
N GLU A 616 -21.51 -2.44 -0.07
CA GLU A 616 -22.06 -1.77 1.11
C GLU A 616 -21.10 -0.70 1.63
N ILE A 617 -21.64 0.47 2.00
CA ILE A 617 -20.89 1.48 2.75
C ILE A 617 -21.07 1.20 4.24
N ILE A 618 -19.97 1.06 4.97
CA ILE A 618 -19.92 0.71 6.40
C ILE A 618 -19.85 1.97 7.25
N ASP A 619 -18.89 2.84 6.93
CA ASP A 619 -18.66 4.09 7.66
C ASP A 619 -18.32 5.23 6.69
N THR A 620 -18.64 6.44 7.12
CA THR A 620 -18.24 7.66 6.41
C THR A 620 -17.92 8.73 7.44
N SER A 621 -16.64 9.06 7.54
CA SER A 621 -16.09 9.90 8.59
C SER A 621 -15.26 11.03 7.99
N LEU A 622 -15.40 12.24 8.52
CA LEU A 622 -14.48 13.34 8.20
C LEU A 622 -13.30 13.31 9.18
N CYS A 623 -12.08 13.26 8.65
CA CYS A 623 -10.86 13.16 9.44
C CYS A 623 -9.69 13.92 8.79
N TYR A 624 -8.54 13.95 9.45
CA TYR A 624 -7.30 14.46 8.91
C TYR A 624 -6.48 13.35 8.27
N TYR A 625 -5.98 13.64 7.07
CA TYR A 625 -5.04 12.79 6.36
C TYR A 625 -3.71 13.52 6.13
N PRO A 626 -2.56 12.87 6.37
CA PRO A 626 -1.25 13.42 6.10
C PRO A 626 -0.91 13.35 4.61
N LEU A 627 -0.88 14.49 3.93
CA LEU A 627 -0.51 14.59 2.52
C LEU A 627 0.80 15.36 2.35
N ALA A 628 1.82 14.76 1.76
CA ALA A 628 3.07 15.48 1.50
C ALA A 628 3.03 16.41 0.30
N ASP A 629 3.77 17.51 0.42
CA ASP A 629 4.01 18.49 -0.63
C ASP A 629 5.45 19.04 -0.58
N LYS A 630 5.81 19.90 -1.52
CA LYS A 630 7.10 20.62 -1.61
C LYS A 630 7.68 21.21 -0.31
N LYS A 631 6.82 21.53 0.66
CA LYS A 631 7.18 22.22 1.91
C LYS A 631 7.08 21.30 3.14
N GLY A 632 6.91 19.99 2.94
CA GLY A 632 6.77 18.97 3.97
C GLY A 632 5.38 18.33 3.98
N VAL A 633 4.95 17.79 5.10
CA VAL A 633 3.63 17.15 5.23
C VAL A 633 2.56 18.18 5.56
N LYS A 634 1.39 18.08 4.94
CA LYS A 634 0.16 18.78 5.30
C LYS A 634 -0.77 17.83 6.02
N LEU A 635 -1.56 18.33 6.95
CA LEU A 635 -2.75 17.61 7.43
C LEU A 635 -3.95 18.23 6.72
N ILE A 636 -4.57 17.49 5.82
CA ILE A 636 -5.73 17.92 5.04
C ILE A 636 -7.00 17.25 5.56
N PRO A 637 -8.16 17.94 5.54
CA PRO A 637 -9.43 17.27 5.82
C PRO A 637 -9.79 16.32 4.66
N VAL A 638 -10.19 15.10 4.99
CA VAL A 638 -10.65 14.09 4.03
C VAL A 638 -11.94 13.43 4.49
N TRP A 639 -12.75 13.01 3.53
CA TRP A 639 -13.78 12.00 3.73
C TRP A 639 -13.13 10.62 3.66
N HIS A 640 -13.10 9.93 4.80
CA HIS A 640 -12.74 8.52 4.89
C HIS A 640 -13.99 7.66 4.81
N ILE A 641 -13.99 6.71 3.88
CA ILE A 641 -15.12 5.82 3.58
C ILE A 641 -14.64 4.39 3.80
N GLU A 642 -15.28 3.67 4.71
CA GLU A 642 -15.10 2.23 4.88
C GLU A 642 -16.25 1.52 4.16
N PHE A 643 -15.95 0.46 3.43
CA PHE A 643 -16.93 -0.23 2.59
C PHE A 643 -16.58 -1.70 2.37
N ASN A 644 -17.59 -2.50 2.02
CA ASN A 644 -17.40 -3.87 1.59
C ASN A 644 -17.35 -3.95 0.06
N GLY A 645 -16.46 -4.81 -0.44
CA GLY A 645 -16.38 -5.26 -1.82
C GLY A 645 -17.23 -6.50 -2.11
N SER A 646 -16.93 -7.19 -3.20
CA SER A 646 -17.44 -8.55 -3.43
C SER A 646 -16.85 -9.49 -2.38
N GLU A 647 -17.53 -10.62 -2.15
CA GLU A 647 -17.10 -11.65 -1.17
C GLU A 647 -16.93 -11.14 0.27
N ASN A 648 -17.48 -9.96 0.59
CA ASN A 648 -17.33 -9.27 1.88
C ASN A 648 -15.88 -8.88 2.22
N ASN A 649 -15.05 -8.59 1.21
CA ASN A 649 -13.75 -7.97 1.44
C ASN A 649 -13.94 -6.56 2.02
N HIS A 650 -13.22 -6.22 3.08
CA HIS A 650 -13.30 -4.91 3.73
C HIS A 650 -12.25 -3.97 3.15
N TYR A 651 -12.68 -2.80 2.70
CA TYR A 651 -11.88 -1.80 2.01
C TYR A 651 -12.10 -0.41 2.59
N TRP A 652 -11.20 0.52 2.26
CA TRP A 652 -11.36 1.92 2.61
C TRP A 652 -10.82 2.86 1.54
N ALA A 653 -11.36 4.09 1.52
CA ALA A 653 -10.96 5.14 0.59
C ALA A 653 -11.01 6.52 1.27
N ALA A 654 -10.02 7.36 0.98
CA ALA A 654 -9.88 8.73 1.44
C ALA A 654 -10.01 9.71 0.27
N TYR A 655 -10.88 10.70 0.42
CA TYR A 655 -11.11 11.76 -0.56
C TYR A 655 -10.88 13.12 0.06
N ASP A 656 -10.13 13.99 -0.60
CA ASP A 656 -9.93 15.38 -0.19
C ASP A 656 -11.29 16.05 0.01
N ALA A 657 -11.59 16.50 1.23
CA ALA A 657 -12.90 17.05 1.55
C ALA A 657 -13.14 18.40 0.86
N VAL A 658 -12.10 19.11 0.41
CA VAL A 658 -12.20 20.39 -0.28
C VAL A 658 -12.46 20.19 -1.77
N THR A 659 -11.71 19.29 -2.41
CA THR A 659 -11.75 19.13 -3.87
C THR A 659 -12.55 17.91 -4.33
N GLY A 660 -12.85 17.00 -3.41
CA GLY A 660 -13.42 15.69 -3.68
C GLY A 660 -12.45 14.73 -4.36
N LYS A 661 -11.18 15.07 -4.59
CA LYS A 661 -10.28 14.17 -5.31
C LYS A 661 -9.91 12.96 -4.46
N PHE A 662 -9.84 11.78 -5.07
CA PHE A 662 -9.32 10.57 -4.41
C PHE A 662 -7.86 10.80 -4.02
N VAL A 663 -7.57 10.64 -2.73
CA VAL A 663 -6.26 10.84 -2.10
C VAL A 663 -5.55 9.51 -2.00
N ASP A 664 -6.18 8.54 -1.34
CA ASP A 664 -5.59 7.25 -0.99
C ASP A 664 -6.68 6.22 -0.66
N GLY A 665 -6.37 4.93 -0.67
CA GLY A 665 -7.30 3.85 -0.34
C GLY A 665 -6.66 2.48 -0.50
N ASN A 666 -7.29 1.48 0.10
CA ASN A 666 -6.94 0.08 -0.06
C ASN A 666 -8.12 -0.64 -0.72
N PHE A 667 -7.97 -1.00 -2.00
CA PHE A 667 -8.86 -1.88 -2.74
C PHE A 667 -8.21 -2.45 -4.01
#